data_AF-A0A9P0DGY9-F1
#
_entry.id   AF-A0A9P0DGY9-F1
#
_cell.length_a   1.000
_cell.length_b   1.000
_cell.length_c   1.000
_cell.angle_alpha   90.00
_cell.angle_beta   90.00
_cell.angle_gamma   90.00
#
_symmetry.space_group_name_H-M   'P 1'
#
loop_
_entity.id
_entity.type
_entity.pdbx_description
1 polymer ?
#
loop_
_entity_poly.entity_id
_entity_poly.type
_entity_poly.pdbx_seq_one_letter_code
_entity_poly.pdbx_strand_id
1 'polypeptide(L)'
;MKIWTLVLAACAAASAVPSLPTNSRFCIDECKCKLSKLITSRLQIIDCDRPLTINASTFHYISKAMVNVISFENVNIYQIQESAFSGFKNLDDILFINSRIGAIDAKVFNNTKRVKFHGCRFEDSPDLSSEVLEELHFGECGLEQIPRLNNLLKLTFLNLTGNLIKNVEVETFAELFELEELYLSNNEIFRLPATIFINNQELNSLYLDNNPIKHFRLNTSENLETLSLKNCQLETFDEESARKLSTLNELILSHNHIKTISHKSLDHMKELSVINLSYNKLTVLDDDVFSGNQNLIKIVLDGNNFETLPRFFLRNGKGFTTYTFSCNHCGLKTLDGSVFQNMAGMINLELSHNKFKNVDNIFDPIASLKILDISYNKIAYLGPATFKNNRNIETLNIAGNPLMVLNPEVFADNGVLREIDARNASLTKLWANANNVVKSLRKILLGGNELATISEEEAEIMPNLEAIDLNNNPLIFDEKLCSLIHEAELRGVSPIEYTKNLYTGMERTFGEDIDGFSTMEWKEFHKNACPQITSVKYIPIQPELLDDITTDKTNELADEEYDDDDEDDDDDYDLYEEETVAEDQPLAKDMHEETLARASYILSITSVFVLSALVVLTVAVAATLCILRRNNRFDMHKANLPRLKIPLWTTGHGEKKHSGSVYRPLSEDLSGPKTPTFSRYEFPATPTVHST
;
A
#
# COMPACT_ATOMS: atom_id res chain seq x y z
N MET A 1 -1.13 55.83 -56.70
CA MET A 1 -0.55 54.49 -56.41
C MET A 1 0.51 54.53 -55.31
N LYS A 2 0.79 55.67 -54.68
CA LYS A 2 0.31 55.95 -53.31
C LYS A 2 -1.11 55.43 -53.05
N ILE A 3 -1.26 54.64 -51.98
CA ILE A 3 -2.45 53.92 -51.39
C ILE A 3 -2.18 52.42 -51.14
N TRP A 4 -1.14 51.79 -51.71
CA TRP A 4 -0.80 50.38 -51.41
C TRP A 4 0.44 50.16 -50.51
N THR A 5 1.09 51.23 -50.04
CA THR A 5 2.26 51.14 -49.12
C THR A 5 1.96 51.57 -47.68
N LEU A 6 0.71 51.88 -47.33
CA LEU A 6 0.33 52.35 -45.99
C LEU A 6 -0.47 51.32 -45.15
N VAL A 7 -0.82 50.15 -45.70
CA VAL A 7 -1.49 49.08 -44.96
C VAL A 7 -0.52 47.98 -44.49
N LEU A 8 0.66 47.86 -45.12
CA LEU A 8 1.70 46.90 -44.73
C LEU A 8 2.67 47.40 -43.63
N ALA A 9 2.62 48.68 -43.26
CA ALA A 9 3.40 49.24 -42.16
C ALA A 9 2.69 49.22 -40.80
N ALA A 10 1.40 48.84 -40.74
CA ALA A 10 0.61 48.80 -39.52
C ALA A 10 0.45 47.39 -38.89
N CYS A 11 1.00 46.34 -39.52
CA CYS A 11 1.02 44.97 -38.94
C CYS A 11 2.44 44.45 -38.63
N ALA A 12 3.47 45.29 -38.76
CA ALA A 12 4.82 45.00 -38.24
C ALA A 12 5.04 45.55 -36.81
N ALA A 13 3.97 45.99 -36.14
CA ALA A 13 3.96 46.51 -34.77
C ALA A 13 3.02 45.71 -33.84
N ALA A 14 2.87 44.40 -34.09
CA ALA A 14 2.17 43.47 -33.20
C ALA A 14 2.98 42.16 -32.97
N SER A 15 4.31 42.22 -33.14
CA SER A 15 5.26 41.21 -32.66
C SER A 15 5.74 41.51 -31.24
N ALA A 16 4.87 42.10 -30.41
CA ALA A 16 5.12 42.30 -29.00
C ALA A 16 4.27 41.31 -28.20
N VAL A 17 4.66 40.03 -28.25
CA VAL A 17 4.44 39.17 -27.10
C VAL A 17 5.23 39.84 -25.97
N PRO A 18 4.62 40.20 -24.83
CA PRO A 18 5.38 40.77 -23.74
C PRO A 18 6.44 39.74 -23.35
N SER A 19 7.69 40.12 -23.51
CA SER A 19 8.80 39.46 -22.85
C SER A 19 8.40 39.34 -21.38
N LEU A 20 8.15 38.11 -20.95
CA LEU A 20 8.17 37.77 -19.53
C LEU A 20 9.45 38.38 -18.96
N PRO A 21 9.41 39.07 -17.81
CA PRO A 21 10.60 39.67 -17.26
C PRO A 21 11.59 38.55 -16.90
N THR A 22 12.61 38.39 -17.74
CA THR A 22 13.83 37.63 -17.47
C THR A 22 14.64 38.38 -16.42
N ASN A 23 14.18 38.35 -15.18
CA ASN A 23 15.03 38.68 -14.04
C ASN A 23 15.32 37.38 -13.28
N SER A 24 16.04 36.45 -13.93
CA SER A 24 16.88 35.53 -13.16
C SER A 24 17.95 36.41 -12.50
N ARG A 25 17.73 36.80 -11.24
CA ARG A 25 18.82 37.37 -10.44
C ARG A 25 19.90 36.29 -10.37
N PHE A 26 21.03 36.54 -11.02
CA PHE A 26 22.26 35.77 -10.80
C PHE A 26 22.50 35.73 -9.29
N CYS A 27 22.44 34.54 -8.69
CA CYS A 27 22.76 34.34 -7.27
C CYS A 27 24.20 33.85 -7.09
N ILE A 28 24.75 33.26 -8.15
CA ILE A 28 26.13 32.84 -8.37
C ILE A 28 26.51 33.41 -9.75
N ASP A 29 27.75 33.86 -9.91
CA ASP A 29 28.23 34.40 -11.18
C ASP A 29 28.02 33.38 -12.31
N GLU A 30 27.49 33.84 -13.45
CA GLU A 30 27.31 33.05 -14.68
C GLU A 30 26.37 31.82 -14.54
N CYS A 31 25.53 31.75 -13.49
CA CYS A 31 24.50 30.71 -13.32
C CYS A 31 23.10 31.30 -13.16
N LYS A 32 22.10 30.60 -13.70
CA LYS A 32 20.70 30.88 -13.37
C LYS A 32 20.35 30.25 -12.03
N CYS A 33 19.62 31.00 -11.21
CA CYS A 33 19.16 30.51 -9.93
C CYS A 33 17.65 30.67 -9.79
N LYS A 34 17.03 29.66 -9.18
CA LYS A 34 15.62 29.71 -8.78
C LYS A 34 15.57 29.62 -7.25
N LEU A 35 15.11 30.70 -6.62
CA LEU A 35 14.85 30.73 -5.18
C LEU A 35 13.35 30.58 -4.97
N SER A 36 12.90 29.47 -4.38
CA SER A 36 11.48 29.32 -4.04
C SER A 36 11.11 30.32 -2.95
N LYS A 37 10.17 31.23 -3.23
CA LYS A 37 9.67 32.20 -2.24
C LYS A 37 8.54 31.64 -1.37
N LEU A 38 8.06 30.43 -1.64
CA LEU A 38 7.00 29.81 -0.85
C LEU A 38 7.47 28.46 -0.32
N ILE A 39 7.60 28.43 1.00
CA ILE A 39 7.47 27.26 1.90
C ILE A 39 8.74 26.43 2.16
N THR A 40 9.79 26.50 1.35
CA THR A 40 11.11 25.94 1.73
C THR A 40 12.25 26.81 1.20
N SER A 41 13.24 27.09 2.05
CA SER A 41 14.45 27.84 1.73
C SER A 41 15.43 27.07 0.82
N ARG A 42 14.90 26.54 -0.30
CA ARG A 42 15.64 25.79 -1.30
C ARG A 42 16.29 26.74 -2.29
N LEU A 43 17.60 26.58 -2.46
CA LEU A 43 18.38 27.23 -3.49
C LEU A 43 18.62 26.25 -4.65
N GLN A 44 18.01 26.51 -5.80
CA GLN A 44 18.20 25.71 -7.00
C GLN A 44 19.12 26.44 -7.98
N ILE A 45 20.19 25.76 -8.40
CA ILE A 45 21.25 26.25 -9.29
C ILE A 45 21.18 25.43 -10.57
N ILE A 46 20.92 26.11 -11.68
CA ILE A 46 20.65 25.53 -13.00
C ILE A 46 21.36 26.35 -14.08
N ASP A 47 21.55 25.76 -15.27
CA ASP A 47 22.02 26.45 -16.48
C ASP A 47 23.23 27.38 -16.21
N CYS A 48 24.36 26.81 -15.82
CA CYS A 48 25.61 27.56 -15.66
C CYS A 48 26.36 27.62 -16.99
N ASP A 49 26.78 28.82 -17.40
CA ASP A 49 27.46 29.04 -18.69
C ASP A 49 28.90 28.49 -18.69
N ARG A 50 29.48 28.22 -17.52
CA ARG A 50 30.84 27.69 -17.34
C ARG A 50 30.93 26.65 -16.21
N PRO A 51 31.96 25.79 -16.22
CA PRO A 51 32.25 24.90 -15.11
C PRO A 51 32.44 25.66 -13.79
N LEU A 52 31.79 25.21 -12.73
CA LEU A 52 31.83 25.84 -11.41
C LEU A 52 32.96 25.31 -10.55
N THR A 53 33.59 26.21 -9.79
CA THR A 53 34.36 25.86 -8.59
C THR A 53 33.57 26.33 -7.37
N ILE A 54 33.15 25.40 -6.52
CA ILE A 54 32.33 25.71 -5.34
C ILE A 54 33.25 25.90 -4.13
N ASN A 55 33.24 27.09 -3.55
CA ASN A 55 34.06 27.49 -2.40
C ASN A 55 33.32 28.53 -1.54
N ALA A 56 33.98 29.07 -0.51
CA ALA A 56 33.37 30.04 0.40
C ALA A 56 32.78 31.30 -0.27
N SER A 57 33.30 31.70 -1.43
CA SER A 57 32.87 32.88 -2.18
C SER A 57 31.67 32.63 -3.11
N THR A 58 31.42 31.36 -3.48
CA THR A 58 30.35 30.99 -4.42
C THR A 58 28.99 31.52 -3.99
N PHE A 59 28.69 31.51 -2.69
CA PHE A 59 27.40 31.93 -2.15
C PHE A 59 27.41 33.34 -1.51
N HIS A 60 28.33 34.23 -1.90
CA HIS A 60 28.49 35.54 -1.25
C HIS A 60 27.26 36.46 -1.37
N TYR A 61 26.46 36.30 -2.43
CA TYR A 61 25.23 37.07 -2.66
C TYR A 61 23.99 36.51 -1.96
N ILE A 62 24.13 35.40 -1.22
CA ILE A 62 23.00 34.66 -0.65
C ILE A 62 23.01 34.73 0.87
N SER A 63 21.84 34.98 1.45
CA SER A 63 21.64 34.87 2.90
C SER A 63 21.66 33.40 3.34
N LYS A 64 22.81 32.93 3.81
CA LYS A 64 23.05 31.54 4.25
C LYS A 64 22.18 31.11 5.44
N ALA A 65 21.71 32.05 6.27
CA ALA A 65 20.96 31.74 7.49
C ALA A 65 19.58 31.12 7.23
N MET A 66 18.99 31.39 6.06
CA MET A 66 17.67 30.87 5.72
C MET A 66 17.75 29.56 4.95
N VAL A 67 18.82 29.29 4.20
CA VAL A 67 18.91 28.16 3.26
C VAL A 67 19.06 26.83 3.99
N ASN A 68 18.17 25.88 3.66
CA ASN A 68 18.17 24.53 4.22
C ASN A 68 18.39 23.42 3.18
N VAL A 69 18.14 23.70 1.91
CA VAL A 69 18.35 22.78 0.79
C VAL A 69 19.09 23.49 -0.33
N ILE A 70 20.14 22.88 -0.87
CA ILE A 70 20.82 23.35 -2.08
C ILE A 70 20.72 22.26 -3.15
N SER A 71 20.26 22.59 -4.36
CA SER A 71 20.28 21.67 -5.49
C SER A 71 21.06 22.21 -6.68
N PHE A 72 21.95 21.38 -7.22
CA PHE A 72 22.70 21.59 -8.45
C PHE A 72 22.14 20.67 -9.52
N GLU A 73 21.61 21.23 -10.61
CA GLU A 73 20.87 20.45 -11.61
C GLU A 73 21.41 20.75 -13.01
N ASN A 74 21.89 19.70 -13.68
CA ASN A 74 22.54 19.78 -15.00
C ASN A 74 23.74 20.74 -15.03
N VAL A 75 24.53 20.75 -13.95
CA VAL A 75 25.69 21.64 -13.82
C VAL A 75 26.99 20.87 -14.02
N ASN A 76 27.99 21.53 -14.60
CA ASN A 76 29.36 21.02 -14.61
C ASN A 76 30.16 21.65 -13.47
N ILE A 77 30.62 20.84 -12.53
CA ILE A 77 31.34 21.26 -11.34
C ILE A 77 32.76 20.72 -11.45
N TYR A 78 33.74 21.60 -11.58
CA TYR A 78 35.15 21.23 -11.67
C TYR A 78 35.72 20.80 -10.31
N GLN A 79 35.36 21.51 -9.24
CA GLN A 79 35.82 21.19 -7.89
C GLN A 79 34.83 21.67 -6.83
N ILE A 80 34.65 20.89 -5.77
CA ILE A 80 33.95 21.27 -4.55
C ILE A 80 34.95 21.34 -3.39
N GLN A 81 35.26 22.54 -2.93
CA GLN A 81 36.24 22.77 -1.88
C GLN A 81 35.63 22.62 -0.49
N GLU A 82 36.43 22.28 0.52
CA GLU A 82 35.98 22.10 1.92
C GLU A 82 35.19 23.31 2.44
N SER A 83 35.57 24.51 1.99
CA SER A 83 34.94 25.78 2.39
C SER A 83 33.59 26.07 1.71
N ALA A 84 33.15 25.26 0.73
CA ALA A 84 31.96 25.47 -0.10
C ALA A 84 30.71 25.80 0.69
N PHE A 85 30.40 24.99 1.70
CA PHE A 85 29.17 25.11 2.50
C PHE A 85 29.44 25.71 3.89
N SER A 86 30.57 26.40 4.05
CA SER A 86 30.89 27.10 5.29
C SER A 86 29.90 28.25 5.56
N GLY A 87 29.45 28.35 6.81
CA GLY A 87 28.57 29.41 7.28
C GLY A 87 27.06 29.20 7.02
N PHE A 88 26.67 28.09 6.41
CA PHE A 88 25.27 27.66 6.42
C PHE A 88 24.97 26.98 7.76
N LYS A 89 24.03 27.54 8.53
CA LYS A 89 23.70 27.04 9.88
C LYS A 89 22.58 25.98 9.89
N ASN A 90 21.73 26.00 8.88
CA ASN A 90 20.51 25.19 8.80
C ASN A 90 20.49 24.30 7.55
N LEU A 91 21.65 24.05 6.92
CA LEU A 91 21.74 23.28 5.68
C LEU A 91 21.65 21.79 6.01
N ASP A 92 20.51 21.20 5.71
CA ASP A 92 20.27 19.78 5.95
C ASP A 92 20.55 18.95 4.70
N ASP A 93 20.16 19.43 3.52
CA ASP A 93 20.15 18.68 2.27
C ASP A 93 21.00 19.34 1.18
N ILE A 94 21.88 18.57 0.55
CA ILE A 94 22.54 18.94 -0.71
C ILE A 94 22.22 17.90 -1.78
N LEU A 95 21.71 18.37 -2.92
CA LEU A 95 21.28 17.54 -4.03
C LEU A 95 22.12 17.87 -5.27
N PHE A 96 22.66 16.86 -5.92
CA PHE A 96 23.30 16.94 -7.22
C PHE A 96 22.54 16.04 -8.19
N ILE A 97 22.03 16.61 -9.26
CA ILE A 97 21.19 15.91 -10.24
C ILE A 97 21.78 16.10 -11.62
N ASN A 98 22.01 15.00 -12.32
CA ASN A 98 22.48 14.97 -13.72
C ASN A 98 23.70 15.87 -13.95
N SER A 99 24.58 15.96 -12.96
CA SER A 99 25.70 16.89 -12.94
C SER A 99 27.02 16.15 -13.13
N ARG A 100 27.98 16.82 -13.78
CA ARG A 100 29.36 16.32 -13.87
C ARG A 100 30.14 16.90 -12.71
N ILE A 101 30.84 16.07 -11.96
CA ILE A 101 31.54 16.45 -10.74
C ILE A 101 32.99 16.00 -10.86
N GLY A 102 33.91 16.96 -10.80
CA GLY A 102 35.35 16.72 -10.70
C GLY A 102 35.75 16.38 -9.26
N ALA A 103 36.77 17.05 -8.75
CA ALA A 103 37.32 16.76 -7.43
C ALA A 103 36.39 17.23 -6.28
N ILE A 104 36.27 16.41 -5.23
CA ILE A 104 35.54 16.74 -4.00
C ILE A 104 36.52 16.68 -2.83
N ASP A 105 36.64 17.76 -2.06
CA ASP A 105 37.42 17.76 -0.82
C ASP A 105 36.71 16.91 0.25
N ALA A 106 37.46 16.07 0.97
CA ALA A 106 36.87 15.03 1.79
C ALA A 106 35.91 15.51 2.89
N LYS A 107 36.19 16.66 3.51
CA LYS A 107 35.40 17.20 4.63
C LYS A 107 34.32 18.21 4.24
N VAL A 108 34.02 18.32 2.94
CA VAL A 108 33.11 19.35 2.44
C VAL A 108 31.69 19.27 3.01
N PHE A 109 31.23 18.08 3.39
CA PHE A 109 29.88 17.83 3.88
C PHE A 109 29.78 17.78 5.42
N ASN A 110 30.77 18.30 6.14
CA ASN A 110 30.80 18.21 7.60
C ASN A 110 29.81 19.14 8.36
N ASN A 111 28.93 19.84 7.63
CA ASN A 111 27.87 20.67 8.19
C ASN A 111 26.48 20.28 7.65
N THR A 112 26.35 19.11 7.01
CA THR A 112 25.13 18.68 6.34
C THR A 112 24.77 17.26 6.71
N LYS A 113 23.47 17.01 6.90
CA LYS A 113 22.95 15.71 7.31
C LYS A 113 22.75 14.76 6.13
N ARG A 114 22.40 15.29 4.95
CA ARG A 114 21.99 14.47 3.80
C ARG A 114 22.59 15.00 2.51
N VAL A 115 23.22 14.09 1.76
CA VAL A 115 23.79 14.40 0.45
C VAL A 115 23.30 13.37 -0.57
N LYS A 116 22.74 13.85 -1.68
CA LYS A 116 22.19 12.99 -2.73
C LYS A 116 22.77 13.33 -4.09
N PHE A 117 23.49 12.38 -4.66
CA PHE A 117 23.93 12.38 -6.06
C PHE A 117 23.00 11.46 -6.84
N HIS A 118 22.38 11.97 -7.90
CA HIS A 118 21.52 11.21 -8.79
C HIS A 118 21.89 11.50 -10.25
N GLY A 119 22.16 10.46 -11.03
CA GLY A 119 22.56 10.62 -12.44
C GLY A 119 23.87 11.39 -12.63
N CYS A 120 24.70 11.50 -11.57
CA CYS A 120 25.92 12.28 -11.61
C CYS A 120 27.08 11.49 -12.22
N ARG A 121 28.05 12.17 -12.83
CA ARG A 121 29.28 11.53 -13.32
C ARG A 121 30.48 12.12 -12.60
N PHE A 122 31.29 11.25 -12.00
CA PHE A 122 32.48 11.64 -11.28
C PHE A 122 33.73 11.48 -12.17
N GLU A 123 34.62 12.47 -12.15
CA GLU A 123 35.94 12.35 -12.80
C GLU A 123 36.91 11.52 -11.95
N ASP A 124 36.87 11.73 -10.64
CA ASP A 124 37.63 11.00 -9.64
C ASP A 124 36.69 10.28 -8.67
N SER A 125 37.13 9.13 -8.12
CA SER A 125 36.35 8.44 -7.07
C SER A 125 36.22 9.34 -5.84
N PRO A 126 35.00 9.63 -5.35
CA PRO A 126 34.83 10.46 -4.16
C PRO A 126 35.50 9.84 -2.93
N ASP A 127 36.18 10.67 -2.15
CA ASP A 127 36.71 10.32 -0.83
C ASP A 127 36.03 11.24 0.17
N LEU A 128 35.06 10.73 0.93
CA LEU A 128 34.20 11.54 1.80
C LEU A 128 34.44 11.20 3.26
N SER A 129 34.45 12.24 4.10
CA SER A 129 34.59 12.15 5.54
C SER A 129 33.75 13.19 6.27
N SER A 130 32.94 12.75 7.22
CA SER A 130 32.03 13.61 7.98
C SER A 130 31.57 12.97 9.28
N GLU A 131 31.57 13.76 10.35
CA GLU A 131 31.11 13.33 11.68
C GLU A 131 29.59 13.55 11.87
N VAL A 132 28.89 14.16 10.91
CA VAL A 132 27.48 14.57 11.03
C VAL A 132 26.57 14.03 9.94
N LEU A 133 27.13 13.47 8.87
CA LEU A 133 26.36 12.97 7.73
C LEU A 133 25.55 11.72 8.13
N GLU A 134 24.24 11.76 7.91
CA GLU A 134 23.26 10.73 8.28
C GLU A 134 22.80 9.92 7.05
N GLU A 135 22.57 10.57 5.89
CA GLU A 135 22.18 9.90 4.64
C GLU A 135 23.10 10.26 3.47
N LEU A 136 23.50 9.25 2.72
CA LEU A 136 24.33 9.40 1.52
C LEU A 136 23.77 8.58 0.36
N HIS A 137 23.51 9.25 -0.76
CA HIS A 137 23.00 8.61 -1.97
C HIS A 137 23.94 8.85 -3.14
N PHE A 138 24.29 7.79 -3.84
CA PHE A 138 24.99 7.76 -5.11
C PHE A 138 24.16 6.97 -6.13
N GLY A 139 22.92 7.39 -6.38
CA GLY A 139 22.04 6.69 -7.30
C GLY A 139 22.43 6.96 -8.76
N GLU A 140 22.54 5.92 -9.59
CA GLU A 140 22.75 6.06 -11.04
C GLU A 140 23.98 6.90 -11.41
N CYS A 141 25.06 6.79 -10.63
CA CYS A 141 26.26 7.61 -10.79
C CYS A 141 27.35 6.98 -11.67
N GLY A 142 27.10 5.78 -12.20
CA GLY A 142 28.07 5.04 -13.03
C GLY A 142 29.34 4.63 -12.27
N LEU A 143 29.27 4.49 -10.94
CA LEU A 143 30.43 4.13 -10.12
C LEU A 143 30.86 2.68 -10.36
N GLU A 144 32.12 2.44 -10.73
CA GLU A 144 32.67 1.09 -10.86
C GLU A 144 33.13 0.48 -9.53
N GLN A 145 33.36 1.34 -8.53
CA GLN A 145 33.82 0.97 -7.19
C GLN A 145 33.08 1.82 -6.15
N ILE A 146 32.93 1.30 -4.94
CA ILE A 146 32.35 2.05 -3.83
C ILE A 146 33.34 3.16 -3.44
N PRO A 147 32.87 4.42 -3.30
CA PRO A 147 33.69 5.53 -2.83
C PRO A 147 34.36 5.25 -1.49
N ARG A 148 35.42 5.99 -1.14
CA ARG A 148 36.01 5.88 0.20
C ARG A 148 35.10 6.58 1.21
N LEU A 149 34.65 5.83 2.21
CA LEU A 149 33.68 6.27 3.21
C LEU A 149 34.31 6.26 4.61
N ASN A 150 35.26 7.17 4.84
CA ASN A 150 36.06 7.20 6.06
C ASN A 150 35.45 8.11 7.13
N ASN A 151 35.40 7.66 8.39
CA ASN A 151 34.86 8.39 9.54
C ASN A 151 33.42 8.89 9.37
N LEU A 152 32.56 8.21 8.60
CA LEU A 152 31.13 8.52 8.51
C LEU A 152 30.35 7.91 9.68
N LEU A 153 30.69 8.35 10.90
CA LEU A 153 30.27 7.72 12.17
C LEU A 153 28.76 7.80 12.44
N LYS A 154 28.06 8.73 11.79
CA LYS A 154 26.62 8.99 11.94
C LYS A 154 25.78 8.51 10.77
N LEU A 155 26.39 7.86 9.79
CA LEU A 155 25.70 7.44 8.58
C LEU A 155 24.78 6.25 8.88
N THR A 156 23.47 6.46 8.76
CA THR A 156 22.44 5.44 8.96
C THR A 156 21.93 4.87 7.63
N PHE A 157 22.00 5.66 6.56
CA PHE A 157 21.47 5.27 5.25
C PHE A 157 22.52 5.47 4.15
N LEU A 158 22.79 4.39 3.40
CA LEU A 158 23.67 4.42 2.24
C LEU A 158 22.98 3.80 1.02
N ASN A 159 22.85 4.58 -0.05
CA ASN A 159 22.30 4.10 -1.31
C ASN A 159 23.31 4.21 -2.45
N LEU A 160 23.66 3.06 -3.03
CA LEU A 160 24.58 2.88 -4.14
C LEU A 160 23.87 2.20 -5.33
N THR A 161 22.55 2.37 -5.44
CA THR A 161 21.71 1.71 -6.46
C THR A 161 22.02 2.21 -7.86
N GLY A 162 22.02 1.32 -8.84
CA GLY A 162 22.14 1.70 -10.26
C GLY A 162 23.55 2.08 -10.68
N ASN A 163 24.57 1.50 -10.06
CA ASN A 163 25.96 1.71 -10.43
C ASN A 163 26.54 0.48 -11.16
N LEU A 164 27.86 0.45 -11.36
CA LEU A 164 28.60 -0.60 -12.06
C LEU A 164 29.54 -1.35 -11.09
N ILE A 165 29.17 -1.40 -9.80
CA ILE A 165 30.02 -1.96 -8.75
C ILE A 165 30.12 -3.48 -8.92
N LYS A 166 31.36 -4.00 -9.01
CA LYS A 166 31.63 -5.44 -9.17
C LYS A 166 32.13 -6.13 -7.92
N ASN A 167 33.04 -5.47 -7.21
CA ASN A 167 33.72 -6.02 -6.04
C ASN A 167 33.40 -5.15 -4.82
N VAL A 168 33.11 -5.81 -3.70
CA VAL A 168 32.99 -5.19 -2.38
C VAL A 168 34.07 -5.80 -1.51
N GLU A 169 34.96 -4.96 -0.98
CA GLU A 169 36.09 -5.40 -0.16
C GLU A 169 35.68 -5.52 1.30
N VAL A 170 36.34 -6.38 2.08
CA VAL A 170 35.94 -6.71 3.47
C VAL A 170 35.86 -5.49 4.39
N GLU A 171 36.67 -4.47 4.12
CA GLU A 171 36.78 -3.28 4.97
C GLU A 171 35.88 -2.11 4.50
N THR A 172 35.17 -2.26 3.37
CA THR A 172 34.44 -1.15 2.72
C THR A 172 33.44 -0.44 3.65
N PHE A 173 32.80 -1.16 4.57
CA PHE A 173 31.81 -0.60 5.51
C PHE A 173 32.25 -0.63 6.97
N ALA A 174 33.52 -0.93 7.24
CA ALA A 174 34.00 -1.26 8.60
C ALA A 174 33.86 -0.10 9.61
N GLU A 175 33.83 1.15 9.16
CA GLU A 175 33.70 2.35 10.01
C GLU A 175 32.27 2.90 10.09
N LEU A 176 31.29 2.28 9.40
CA LEU A 176 29.90 2.74 9.36
C LEU A 176 29.07 2.12 10.49
N PHE A 177 29.44 2.41 11.74
CA PHE A 177 28.90 1.71 12.92
C PHE A 177 27.38 1.89 13.13
N GLU A 178 26.82 3.04 12.74
CA GLU A 178 25.38 3.35 12.86
C GLU A 178 24.59 3.01 11.57
N LEU A 179 25.17 2.29 10.61
CA LEU A 179 24.49 1.97 9.35
C LEU A 179 23.30 1.04 9.58
N GLU A 180 22.10 1.51 9.24
CA GLU A 180 20.83 0.82 9.40
C GLU A 180 20.32 0.24 8.07
N GLU A 181 20.44 1.01 6.98
CA GLU A 181 19.96 0.63 5.65
C GLU A 181 21.03 0.74 4.57
N LEU A 182 21.17 -0.33 3.77
CA LEU A 182 22.11 -0.40 2.67
C LEU A 182 21.45 -0.87 1.37
N TYR A 183 21.50 -0.01 0.36
CA TYR A 183 20.97 -0.30 -0.98
C TYR A 183 22.12 -0.46 -1.97
N LEU A 184 22.27 -1.67 -2.49
CA LEU A 184 23.27 -2.07 -3.49
C LEU A 184 22.61 -2.64 -4.76
N SER A 185 21.29 -2.48 -4.91
CA SER A 185 20.53 -3.01 -6.04
C SER A 185 20.98 -2.44 -7.40
N ASN A 186 20.77 -3.18 -8.48
CA ASN A 186 21.13 -2.78 -9.85
C ASN A 186 22.64 -2.44 -9.98
N ASN A 187 23.49 -3.40 -9.63
CA ASN A 187 24.95 -3.33 -9.78
C ASN A 187 25.47 -4.60 -10.48
N GLU A 188 26.78 -4.81 -10.53
CA GLU A 188 27.42 -6.00 -11.11
C GLU A 188 28.09 -6.87 -10.03
N ILE A 189 27.55 -6.86 -8.80
CA ILE A 189 28.12 -7.57 -7.66
C ILE A 189 27.88 -9.08 -7.85
N PHE A 190 28.96 -9.85 -7.95
CA PHE A 190 28.86 -11.31 -8.12
C PHE A 190 29.11 -12.10 -6.82
N ARG A 191 29.68 -11.45 -5.80
CA ARG A 191 29.91 -12.03 -4.47
C ARG A 191 30.01 -10.93 -3.41
N LEU A 192 29.58 -11.26 -2.19
CA LEU A 192 29.87 -10.47 -0.99
C LEU A 192 30.77 -11.26 -0.05
N PRO A 193 31.79 -10.63 0.57
CA PRO A 193 32.54 -11.27 1.63
C PRO A 193 31.64 -11.60 2.82
N ALA A 194 31.74 -12.81 3.38
CA ALA A 194 30.83 -13.27 4.44
C ALA A 194 30.92 -12.48 5.76
N THR A 195 32.00 -11.72 5.96
CA THR A 195 32.27 -10.92 7.18
C THR A 195 32.19 -9.41 6.93
N ILE A 196 31.62 -8.99 5.79
CA ILE A 196 31.58 -7.59 5.36
C ILE A 196 30.89 -6.66 6.37
N PHE A 197 29.95 -7.18 7.17
CA PHE A 197 29.17 -6.40 8.14
C PHE A 197 29.54 -6.70 9.59
N ILE A 198 30.80 -7.07 9.87
CA ILE A 198 31.23 -7.44 11.23
C ILE A 198 31.05 -6.30 12.26
N ASN A 199 31.18 -5.04 11.82
CA ASN A 199 31.06 -3.86 12.67
C ASN A 199 29.70 -3.15 12.55
N ASN A 200 28.86 -3.49 11.57
CA ASN A 200 27.59 -2.81 11.29
C ASN A 200 26.44 -3.50 12.04
N GLN A 201 26.45 -3.39 13.36
CA GLN A 201 25.50 -4.10 14.22
C GLN A 201 24.07 -3.54 14.15
N GLU A 202 23.91 -2.29 13.71
CA GLU A 202 22.59 -1.65 13.55
C GLU A 202 21.94 -1.96 12.19
N LEU A 203 22.63 -2.68 11.29
CA LEU A 203 22.14 -2.95 9.94
C LEU A 203 20.89 -3.85 9.98
N ASN A 204 19.74 -3.27 9.63
CA ASN A 204 18.45 -3.94 9.62
C ASN A 204 17.94 -4.24 8.20
N SER A 205 18.35 -3.47 7.18
CA SER A 205 17.83 -3.63 5.82
C SER A 205 18.95 -3.70 4.78
N LEU A 206 18.93 -4.76 3.97
CA LEU A 206 19.90 -4.99 2.90
C LEU A 206 19.20 -5.34 1.59
N TYR A 207 19.39 -4.48 0.59
CA TYR A 207 18.84 -4.64 -0.76
C TYR A 207 19.97 -4.90 -1.76
N LEU A 208 19.94 -6.06 -2.41
CA LEU A 208 20.95 -6.53 -3.36
C LEU A 208 20.35 -6.88 -4.72
N ASP A 209 19.14 -6.44 -5.00
CA ASP A 209 18.37 -6.86 -6.18
C ASP A 209 19.10 -6.60 -7.49
N ASN A 210 18.83 -7.41 -8.52
CA ASN A 210 19.40 -7.25 -9.85
C ASN A 210 20.96 -7.22 -9.84
N ASN A 211 21.59 -8.10 -9.08
CA ASN A 211 23.03 -8.34 -9.08
C ASN A 211 23.35 -9.80 -9.45
N PRO A 212 24.44 -10.13 -10.16
CA PRO A 212 24.74 -11.52 -10.56
C PRO A 212 25.29 -12.41 -9.40
N ILE A 213 24.61 -12.46 -8.25
CA ILE A 213 25.00 -13.21 -7.05
C ILE A 213 24.48 -14.65 -7.13
N LYS A 214 25.34 -15.59 -7.56
CA LYS A 214 24.99 -17.03 -7.63
C LYS A 214 24.90 -17.73 -6.29
N HIS A 215 25.74 -17.30 -5.33
CA HIS A 215 25.80 -17.86 -3.98
C HIS A 215 25.85 -16.72 -2.98
N PHE A 216 24.91 -16.73 -2.04
CA PHE A 216 24.82 -15.73 -0.97
C PHE A 216 25.20 -16.36 0.37
N ARG A 217 26.04 -15.66 1.14
CA ARG A 217 26.44 -16.08 2.48
C ARG A 217 26.82 -14.88 3.34
N LEU A 218 26.24 -14.80 4.54
CA LEU A 218 26.67 -13.90 5.60
C LEU A 218 26.94 -14.67 6.88
N ASN A 219 28.09 -14.41 7.50
CA ASN A 219 28.44 -14.89 8.83
C ASN A 219 28.25 -13.78 9.90
N THR A 220 27.67 -12.66 9.51
CA THR A 220 27.40 -11.45 10.32
C THR A 220 25.93 -11.04 10.19
N SER A 221 25.54 -9.88 10.72
CA SER A 221 24.20 -9.28 10.56
C SER A 221 23.08 -10.02 11.31
N GLU A 222 23.25 -10.21 12.62
CA GLU A 222 22.28 -10.88 13.50
C GLU A 222 20.99 -10.08 13.73
N ASN A 223 20.98 -8.80 13.36
CA ASN A 223 19.84 -7.87 13.52
C ASN A 223 19.16 -7.55 12.19
N LEU A 224 19.49 -8.25 11.10
CA LEU A 224 18.88 -8.01 9.80
C LEU A 224 17.39 -8.38 9.86
N GLU A 225 16.51 -7.44 9.54
CA GLU A 225 15.06 -7.60 9.48
C GLU A 225 14.57 -7.81 8.05
N THR A 226 15.20 -7.15 7.07
CA THR A 226 14.82 -7.22 5.65
C THR A 226 16.01 -7.58 4.78
N LEU A 227 15.85 -8.64 3.98
CA LEU A 227 16.83 -9.08 2.97
C LEU A 227 16.15 -9.26 1.62
N SER A 228 16.58 -8.47 0.64
CA SER A 228 16.14 -8.62 -0.74
C SER A 228 17.28 -9.01 -1.67
N LEU A 229 17.12 -10.16 -2.32
CA LEU A 229 18.02 -10.74 -3.33
C LEU A 229 17.21 -11.04 -4.61
N LYS A 230 16.28 -10.15 -4.98
CA LYS A 230 15.44 -10.32 -6.16
C LYS A 230 16.30 -10.32 -7.42
N ASN A 231 16.00 -11.21 -8.36
CA ASN A 231 16.68 -11.27 -9.65
C ASN A 231 18.22 -11.33 -9.54
N CYS A 232 18.73 -12.18 -8.64
CA CYS A 232 20.16 -12.32 -8.38
C CYS A 232 20.85 -13.50 -9.07
N GLN A 233 20.10 -14.33 -9.82
CA GLN A 233 20.58 -15.60 -10.39
C GLN A 233 20.97 -16.65 -9.34
N LEU A 234 20.46 -16.56 -8.11
CA LEU A 234 20.73 -17.53 -7.04
C LEU A 234 20.28 -18.94 -7.46
N GLU A 235 21.16 -19.91 -7.33
CA GLU A 235 20.83 -21.32 -7.60
C GLU A 235 20.35 -22.07 -6.34
N THR A 236 20.80 -21.62 -5.17
CA THR A 236 20.50 -22.21 -3.86
C THR A 236 20.39 -21.15 -2.78
N PHE A 237 19.56 -21.42 -1.77
CA PHE A 237 19.53 -20.69 -0.50
C PHE A 237 19.47 -21.75 0.61
N ASP A 238 20.60 -22.01 1.26
CA ASP A 238 20.78 -23.16 2.16
C ASP A 238 20.92 -22.74 3.64
N GLU A 239 21.19 -23.70 4.53
CA GLU A 239 21.42 -23.43 5.96
C GLU A 239 22.58 -22.46 6.18
N GLU A 240 23.62 -22.53 5.34
CA GLU A 240 24.80 -21.67 5.46
C GLU A 240 24.49 -20.23 5.04
N SER A 241 23.61 -20.02 4.06
CA SER A 241 23.10 -18.70 3.68
C SER A 241 22.28 -18.05 4.81
N ALA A 242 21.55 -18.84 5.59
CA ALA A 242 20.56 -18.36 6.54
C ALA A 242 20.99 -18.37 8.02
N ARG A 243 22.13 -19.02 8.35
CA ARG A 243 22.58 -19.33 9.71
C ARG A 243 22.53 -18.15 10.70
N LYS A 244 22.76 -16.92 10.24
CA LYS A 244 22.84 -15.71 11.06
C LYS A 244 21.64 -14.76 10.93
N LEU A 245 20.63 -15.12 10.12
CA LEU A 245 19.48 -14.26 9.82
C LEU A 245 18.33 -14.45 10.83
N SER A 246 18.61 -14.60 12.13
CA SER A 246 17.60 -15.02 13.12
C SER A 246 16.45 -14.03 13.35
N THR A 247 16.69 -12.74 13.12
CA THR A 247 15.72 -11.64 13.28
C THR A 247 14.95 -11.33 12.00
N LEU A 248 15.23 -12.05 10.90
CA LEU A 248 14.69 -11.71 9.60
C LEU A 248 13.16 -11.81 9.59
N ASN A 249 12.52 -10.72 9.22
CA ASN A 249 11.08 -10.56 9.10
C ASN A 249 10.63 -10.75 7.64
N GLU A 250 11.39 -10.19 6.70
CA GLU A 250 11.08 -10.20 5.27
C GLU A 250 12.24 -10.76 4.44
N LEU A 251 11.96 -11.82 3.68
CA LEU A 251 12.90 -12.48 2.78
C LEU A 251 12.37 -12.50 1.35
N ILE A 252 13.03 -11.74 0.47
CA ILE A 252 12.68 -11.66 -0.96
C ILE A 252 13.76 -12.36 -1.79
N LEU A 253 13.38 -13.51 -2.36
CA LEU A 253 14.23 -14.34 -3.23
C LEU A 253 13.60 -14.50 -4.63
N SER A 254 12.74 -13.58 -5.03
CA SER A 254 12.00 -13.69 -6.29
C SER A 254 12.90 -13.57 -7.52
N HIS A 255 12.46 -14.12 -8.66
CA HIS A 255 13.17 -14.09 -9.94
C HIS A 255 14.58 -14.71 -9.91
N ASN A 256 14.79 -15.78 -9.13
CA ASN A 256 16.06 -16.49 -9.07
C ASN A 256 16.00 -17.85 -9.81
N HIS A 257 16.98 -18.71 -9.59
CA HIS A 257 17.09 -20.04 -10.19
C HIS A 257 17.01 -21.17 -9.15
N ILE A 258 16.42 -20.88 -7.98
CA ILE A 258 16.33 -21.81 -6.87
C ILE A 258 15.44 -22.99 -7.26
N LYS A 259 15.98 -24.21 -7.16
CA LYS A 259 15.28 -25.45 -7.51
C LYS A 259 14.60 -26.13 -6.33
N THR A 260 15.19 -25.97 -5.15
CA THR A 260 14.73 -26.59 -3.90
C THR A 260 14.99 -25.63 -2.75
N ILE A 261 14.08 -25.60 -1.79
CA ILE A 261 14.26 -24.93 -0.51
C ILE A 261 13.85 -25.90 0.59
N SER A 262 14.61 -25.94 1.69
CA SER A 262 14.39 -26.92 2.77
C SER A 262 14.09 -26.20 4.08
N HIS A 263 13.49 -26.91 5.04
CA HIS A 263 13.29 -26.35 6.38
C HIS A 263 14.60 -25.89 7.02
N LYS A 264 15.74 -26.52 6.73
CA LYS A 264 17.05 -26.13 7.29
C LYS A 264 17.48 -24.71 6.91
N SER A 265 17.10 -24.26 5.72
CA SER A 265 17.36 -22.87 5.30
C SER A 265 16.43 -21.86 5.96
N LEU A 266 15.30 -22.27 6.53
CA LEU A 266 14.26 -21.35 7.05
C LEU A 266 14.05 -21.44 8.57
N ASP A 267 14.41 -22.55 9.21
CA ASP A 267 14.15 -22.85 10.63
C ASP A 267 14.81 -21.85 11.61
N HIS A 268 15.88 -21.17 11.18
CA HIS A 268 16.55 -20.14 11.97
C HIS A 268 15.75 -18.83 12.07
N MET A 269 14.90 -18.54 11.09
CA MET A 269 14.19 -17.26 10.93
C MET A 269 12.82 -17.33 11.61
N LYS A 270 12.81 -17.32 12.95
CA LYS A 270 11.58 -17.49 13.73
C LYS A 270 10.62 -16.31 13.62
N GLU A 271 11.16 -15.12 13.37
CA GLU A 271 10.41 -13.88 13.19
C GLU A 271 9.93 -13.66 11.75
N LEU A 272 10.20 -14.61 10.84
CA LEU A 272 9.86 -14.50 9.43
C LEU A 272 8.34 -14.38 9.26
N SER A 273 7.94 -13.26 8.67
CA SER A 273 6.55 -12.86 8.40
C SER A 273 6.23 -12.94 6.92
N VAL A 274 7.17 -12.51 6.08
CA VAL A 274 6.99 -12.43 4.63
C VAL A 274 8.09 -13.24 3.94
N ILE A 275 7.67 -14.18 3.09
CA ILE A 275 8.59 -14.90 2.20
C ILE A 275 8.10 -14.83 0.76
N ASN A 276 8.98 -14.38 -0.13
CA ASN A 276 8.72 -14.32 -1.56
C ASN A 276 9.71 -15.20 -2.34
N LEU A 277 9.22 -16.32 -2.85
CA LEU A 277 9.95 -17.28 -3.67
C LEU A 277 9.46 -17.29 -5.12
N SER A 278 8.73 -16.25 -5.55
CA SER A 278 8.14 -16.20 -6.88
C SER A 278 9.19 -16.23 -8.00
N TYR A 279 8.80 -16.72 -9.17
CA TYR A 279 9.62 -16.79 -10.39
C TYR A 279 10.97 -17.48 -10.16
N ASN A 280 10.95 -18.59 -9.41
CA ASN A 280 12.07 -19.50 -9.25
C ASN A 280 11.87 -20.76 -10.12
N LYS A 281 12.64 -21.82 -9.84
CA LYS A 281 12.56 -23.12 -10.51
C LYS A 281 12.09 -24.21 -9.56
N LEU A 282 11.29 -23.86 -8.55
CA LEU A 282 10.76 -24.80 -7.57
C LEU A 282 9.75 -25.73 -8.26
N THR A 283 9.85 -27.02 -7.93
CA THR A 283 8.97 -28.07 -8.49
C THR A 283 8.27 -28.89 -7.41
N VAL A 284 8.87 -28.99 -6.23
CA VAL A 284 8.36 -29.67 -5.04
C VAL A 284 8.78 -28.86 -3.80
N LEU A 285 7.94 -28.90 -2.77
CA LEU A 285 8.24 -28.42 -1.42
C LEU A 285 7.94 -29.57 -0.45
N ASP A 286 8.78 -29.71 0.58
CA ASP A 286 8.54 -30.68 1.66
C ASP A 286 7.49 -30.13 2.65
N ASP A 287 6.73 -31.01 3.29
CA ASP A 287 5.69 -30.64 4.28
C ASP A 287 6.25 -29.79 5.44
N ASP A 288 7.52 -29.98 5.79
CA ASP A 288 8.18 -29.32 6.91
C ASP A 288 8.89 -28.01 6.55
N VAL A 289 8.82 -27.56 5.28
CA VAL A 289 9.59 -26.43 4.75
C VAL A 289 9.44 -25.15 5.59
N PHE A 290 8.26 -24.91 6.17
CA PHE A 290 7.96 -23.75 7.02
C PHE A 290 7.78 -24.10 8.50
N SER A 291 8.26 -25.26 8.95
CA SER A 291 7.94 -25.79 10.28
C SER A 291 8.45 -24.91 11.45
N GLY A 292 9.51 -24.12 11.23
CA GLY A 292 10.05 -23.17 12.20
C GLY A 292 9.44 -21.77 12.18
N ASN A 293 8.66 -21.40 11.15
CA ASN A 293 8.28 -20.01 10.87
C ASN A 293 6.84 -19.70 11.33
N GLN A 294 6.66 -19.56 12.65
CA GLN A 294 5.34 -19.43 13.29
C GLN A 294 4.61 -18.12 12.99
N ASN A 295 5.37 -17.08 12.60
CA ASN A 295 4.85 -15.74 12.37
C ASN A 295 4.55 -15.46 10.88
N LEU A 296 4.61 -16.48 10.01
CA LEU A 296 4.37 -16.29 8.57
C LEU A 296 2.96 -15.76 8.31
N ILE A 297 2.92 -14.55 7.76
CA ILE A 297 1.71 -13.81 7.37
C ILE A 297 1.50 -13.89 5.86
N LYS A 298 2.57 -13.86 5.05
CA LYS A 298 2.49 -13.83 3.58
C LYS A 298 3.48 -14.81 2.95
N ILE A 299 2.94 -15.69 2.11
CA ILE A 299 3.71 -16.68 1.33
C ILE A 299 3.43 -16.46 -0.16
N VAL A 300 4.47 -16.15 -0.93
CA VAL A 300 4.37 -15.92 -2.39
C VAL A 300 5.21 -16.94 -3.14
N LEU A 301 4.55 -17.79 -3.94
CA LEU A 301 5.14 -18.90 -4.70
C LEU A 301 4.93 -18.78 -6.22
N ASP A 302 4.44 -17.64 -6.69
CA ASP A 302 4.03 -17.42 -8.08
C ASP A 302 5.10 -17.77 -9.11
N GLY A 303 4.71 -18.18 -10.32
CA GLY A 303 5.64 -18.36 -11.45
C GLY A 303 6.68 -19.47 -11.25
N ASN A 304 6.45 -20.40 -10.32
CA ASN A 304 7.19 -21.66 -10.22
C ASN A 304 6.53 -22.76 -11.06
N ASN A 305 6.99 -24.01 -10.96
CA ASN A 305 6.46 -25.12 -11.75
C ASN A 305 6.14 -26.34 -10.87
N PHE A 306 5.15 -26.19 -10.01
CA PHE A 306 4.73 -27.23 -9.07
C PHE A 306 3.83 -28.27 -9.74
N GLU A 307 4.06 -29.55 -9.42
CA GLU A 307 3.10 -30.61 -9.72
C GLU A 307 1.97 -30.64 -8.68
N THR A 308 2.35 -30.57 -7.39
CA THR A 308 1.47 -30.49 -6.23
C THR A 308 2.07 -29.58 -5.16
N LEU A 309 1.26 -29.11 -4.22
CA LEU A 309 1.71 -28.43 -3.01
C LEU A 309 1.64 -29.38 -1.80
N PRO A 310 2.57 -29.26 -0.84
CA PRO A 310 2.59 -30.10 0.36
C PRO A 310 1.54 -29.67 1.38
N ARG A 311 1.36 -30.50 2.41
CA ARG A 311 0.59 -30.11 3.59
C ARG A 311 1.50 -29.37 4.56
N PHE A 312 1.38 -28.06 4.59
CA PHE A 312 2.18 -27.23 5.49
C PHE A 312 1.82 -27.46 6.96
N PHE A 313 2.82 -27.58 7.83
CA PHE A 313 2.62 -27.65 9.28
C PHE A 313 3.69 -26.87 10.05
N LEU A 314 3.32 -26.43 11.25
CA LEU A 314 4.27 -25.87 12.22
C LEU A 314 4.73 -26.95 13.20
N ARG A 315 6.00 -26.90 13.61
CA ARG A 315 6.59 -27.86 14.57
C ARG A 315 5.86 -27.88 15.92
N ASN A 316 5.24 -26.75 16.30
CA ASN A 316 4.48 -26.62 17.53
C ASN A 316 3.04 -27.18 17.44
N GLY A 317 2.62 -27.68 16.26
CA GLY A 317 1.28 -28.22 16.00
C GLY A 317 0.16 -27.18 15.93
N LYS A 318 0.47 -25.87 16.04
CA LYS A 318 -0.52 -24.80 15.87
C LYS A 318 -0.77 -24.53 14.38
N GLY A 319 -1.90 -23.88 14.10
CA GLY A 319 -2.15 -23.30 12.78
C GLY A 319 -1.23 -22.10 12.52
N PHE A 320 -1.00 -21.83 11.24
CA PHE A 320 -0.31 -20.64 10.77
C PHE A 320 -1.17 -19.39 10.98
N THR A 321 -0.49 -18.25 11.14
CA THR A 321 -1.08 -16.91 11.07
C THR A 321 -1.08 -16.36 9.64
N THR A 322 -1.03 -17.22 8.62
CA THR A 322 -0.92 -16.81 7.23
C THR A 322 -2.22 -16.18 6.77
N TYR A 323 -2.13 -14.91 6.37
CA TYR A 323 -3.25 -14.11 5.87
C TYR A 323 -3.31 -14.13 4.35
N THR A 324 -2.16 -14.22 3.68
CA THR A 324 -2.05 -14.18 2.21
C THR A 324 -1.23 -15.36 1.70
N PHE A 325 -1.81 -16.12 0.77
CA PHE A 325 -1.11 -17.18 0.06
C PHE A 325 -1.28 -16.99 -1.44
N SER A 326 -0.17 -17.01 -2.19
CA SER A 326 -0.18 -16.82 -3.63
C SER A 326 0.62 -17.91 -4.34
N CYS A 327 0.01 -18.56 -5.32
CA CYS A 327 0.66 -19.49 -6.25
C CYS A 327 0.08 -19.32 -7.66
N ASN A 328 0.16 -18.10 -8.18
CA ASN A 328 -0.24 -17.76 -9.54
C ASN A 328 0.75 -18.37 -10.55
N HIS A 329 0.29 -18.80 -11.73
CA HIS A 329 1.19 -19.34 -12.77
C HIS A 329 2.08 -20.52 -12.32
N CYS A 330 1.67 -21.28 -11.30
CA CYS A 330 2.44 -22.38 -10.72
C CYS A 330 2.38 -23.69 -11.54
N GLY A 331 1.48 -23.78 -12.53
CA GLY A 331 1.30 -24.96 -13.37
C GLY A 331 0.44 -26.08 -12.76
N LEU A 332 -0.18 -25.83 -11.61
CA LEU A 332 -0.98 -26.78 -10.85
C LEU A 332 -2.21 -27.24 -11.64
N LYS A 333 -2.46 -28.56 -11.67
CA LYS A 333 -3.65 -29.15 -12.33
C LYS A 333 -4.76 -29.49 -11.35
N THR A 334 -4.38 -29.86 -10.14
CA THR A 334 -5.24 -30.26 -9.02
C THR A 334 -4.61 -29.76 -7.74
N LEU A 335 -5.43 -29.53 -6.72
CA LEU A 335 -4.98 -29.16 -5.39
C LEU A 335 -5.89 -29.86 -4.38
N ASP A 336 -5.31 -30.43 -3.34
CA ASP A 336 -6.07 -31.03 -2.25
C ASP A 336 -6.30 -29.98 -1.16
N GLY A 337 -7.52 -29.92 -0.59
CA GLY A 337 -7.84 -28.96 0.47
C GLY A 337 -6.95 -29.08 1.71
N SER A 338 -6.34 -30.24 1.96
CA SER A 338 -5.43 -30.45 3.08
C SER A 338 -4.20 -29.53 3.08
N VAL A 339 -3.82 -28.98 1.92
CA VAL A 339 -2.76 -27.95 1.80
C VAL A 339 -3.03 -26.76 2.71
N PHE A 340 -4.29 -26.35 2.85
CA PHE A 340 -4.70 -25.19 3.64
C PHE A 340 -5.25 -25.56 5.03
N GLN A 341 -5.20 -26.83 5.44
CA GLN A 341 -5.82 -27.30 6.68
C GLN A 341 -5.31 -26.56 7.94
N ASN A 342 -4.05 -26.14 7.92
CA ASN A 342 -3.43 -25.42 9.03
C ASN A 342 -3.42 -23.89 8.81
N MET A 343 -4.14 -23.36 7.83
CA MET A 343 -4.15 -21.94 7.45
C MET A 343 -5.56 -21.33 7.56
N ALA A 344 -6.35 -21.74 8.56
CA ALA A 344 -7.77 -21.37 8.69
C ALA A 344 -8.03 -19.85 8.76
N GLY A 345 -7.03 -19.06 9.18
CA GLY A 345 -7.10 -17.59 9.23
C GLY A 345 -6.80 -16.87 7.90
N MET A 346 -6.64 -17.60 6.79
CA MET A 346 -6.34 -17.02 5.48
C MET A 346 -7.46 -16.09 5.00
N ILE A 347 -7.08 -14.91 4.52
CA ILE A 347 -7.98 -13.85 4.04
C ILE A 347 -7.91 -13.71 2.52
N ASN A 348 -6.70 -13.79 1.94
CA ASN A 348 -6.46 -13.66 0.51
C ASN A 348 -5.77 -14.92 -0.04
N LEU A 349 -6.40 -15.54 -1.04
CA LEU A 349 -5.88 -16.68 -1.79
C LEU A 349 -5.83 -16.36 -3.28
N GLU A 350 -4.62 -16.40 -3.85
CA GLU A 350 -4.37 -16.16 -5.27
C GLU A 350 -3.84 -17.44 -5.95
N LEU A 351 -4.63 -17.97 -6.89
CA LEU A 351 -4.39 -19.21 -7.61
C LEU A 351 -4.61 -19.05 -9.13
N SER A 352 -4.48 -17.82 -9.62
CA SER A 352 -4.71 -17.48 -11.01
C SER A 352 -3.72 -18.15 -11.97
N HIS A 353 -4.10 -18.29 -13.24
CA HIS A 353 -3.24 -18.81 -14.31
C HIS A 353 -2.64 -20.20 -14.03
N ASN A 354 -3.38 -21.06 -13.33
CA ASN A 354 -3.06 -22.47 -13.21
C ASN A 354 -3.82 -23.30 -14.24
N LYS A 355 -3.97 -24.60 -14.02
CA LYS A 355 -4.63 -25.55 -14.92
C LYS A 355 -5.78 -26.28 -14.23
N PHE A 356 -6.39 -25.66 -13.21
CA PHE A 356 -7.48 -26.25 -12.45
C PHE A 356 -8.70 -26.49 -13.33
N LYS A 357 -9.23 -27.71 -13.31
CA LYS A 357 -10.50 -28.08 -13.95
C LYS A 357 -11.65 -28.19 -12.95
N ASN A 358 -11.32 -28.60 -11.73
CA ASN A 358 -12.23 -28.68 -10.60
C ASN A 358 -11.57 -28.01 -9.39
N VAL A 359 -12.37 -27.27 -8.61
CA VAL A 359 -11.96 -26.59 -7.38
C VAL A 359 -12.81 -26.97 -6.16
N ASP A 360 -13.64 -28.01 -6.27
CA ASP A 360 -14.48 -28.51 -5.18
C ASP A 360 -13.65 -28.91 -3.95
N ASN A 361 -14.13 -28.53 -2.76
CA ASN A 361 -13.55 -28.82 -1.44
C ASN A 361 -12.14 -28.25 -1.16
N ILE A 362 -11.48 -27.60 -2.13
CA ILE A 362 -10.16 -26.98 -1.92
C ILE A 362 -10.22 -25.93 -0.81
N PHE A 363 -11.31 -25.17 -0.76
CA PHE A 363 -11.46 -24.01 0.08
C PHE A 363 -12.14 -24.31 1.43
N ASP A 364 -12.58 -25.54 1.66
CA ASP A 364 -13.30 -25.93 2.88
C ASP A 364 -12.57 -25.56 4.18
N PRO A 365 -11.23 -25.74 4.29
CA PRO A 365 -10.52 -25.44 5.54
C PRO A 365 -10.32 -23.94 5.83
N ILE A 366 -10.56 -23.05 4.85
CA ILE A 366 -10.26 -21.61 4.93
C ILE A 366 -11.54 -20.76 4.98
N ALA A 367 -12.31 -20.93 6.05
CA ALA A 367 -13.60 -20.24 6.23
C ALA A 367 -13.49 -18.70 6.39
N SER A 368 -12.31 -18.18 6.72
CA SER A 368 -12.03 -16.74 6.85
C SER A 368 -11.74 -16.03 5.53
N LEU A 369 -11.75 -16.75 4.41
CA LEU A 369 -11.41 -16.21 3.10
C LEU A 369 -12.35 -15.07 2.70
N LYS A 370 -11.76 -13.94 2.33
CA LYS A 370 -12.48 -12.75 1.82
C LYS A 370 -12.22 -12.51 0.34
N ILE A 371 -11.03 -12.86 -0.10
CA ILE A 371 -10.53 -12.51 -1.42
C ILE A 371 -10.04 -13.79 -2.07
N LEU A 372 -10.62 -14.13 -3.21
CA LEU A 372 -10.28 -15.33 -3.96
C LEU A 372 -10.05 -15.01 -5.44
N ASP A 373 -8.86 -15.29 -5.92
CA ASP A 373 -8.54 -15.27 -7.34
C ASP A 373 -8.26 -16.69 -7.86
N ILE A 374 -9.15 -17.19 -8.71
CA ILE A 374 -9.01 -18.46 -9.45
C ILE A 374 -9.11 -18.23 -10.98
N SER A 375 -8.82 -17.01 -11.42
CA SER A 375 -8.90 -16.61 -12.82
C SER A 375 -7.89 -17.33 -13.72
N TYR A 376 -8.15 -17.32 -15.02
CA TYR A 376 -7.33 -17.91 -16.08
C TYR A 376 -6.94 -19.37 -15.84
N ASN A 377 -7.87 -20.16 -15.29
CA ASN A 377 -7.74 -21.60 -15.13
C ASN A 377 -8.45 -22.35 -16.27
N LYS A 378 -8.92 -23.57 -16.02
CA LYS A 378 -9.69 -24.42 -16.96
C LYS A 378 -11.00 -24.89 -16.32
N ILE A 379 -11.56 -24.07 -15.42
CA ILE A 379 -12.77 -24.39 -14.66
C ILE A 379 -13.97 -24.21 -15.58
N ALA A 380 -14.70 -25.28 -15.83
CA ALA A 380 -15.89 -25.26 -16.68
C ALA A 380 -17.20 -25.20 -15.89
N TYR A 381 -17.15 -25.48 -14.60
CA TYR A 381 -18.33 -25.53 -13.74
C TYR A 381 -17.92 -25.29 -12.29
N LEU A 382 -18.73 -24.53 -11.56
CA LEU A 382 -18.64 -24.35 -10.11
C LEU A 382 -19.87 -25.01 -9.48
N GLY A 383 -19.65 -26.09 -8.72
CA GLY A 383 -20.74 -26.82 -8.08
C GLY A 383 -21.29 -26.07 -6.85
N PRO A 384 -22.56 -26.29 -6.45
CA PRO A 384 -23.15 -25.61 -5.29
C PRO A 384 -22.38 -25.77 -3.97
N ALA A 385 -21.57 -26.83 -3.86
CA ALA A 385 -20.74 -27.08 -2.67
C ALA A 385 -19.39 -26.34 -2.68
N THR A 386 -18.96 -25.75 -3.82
CA THR A 386 -17.61 -25.19 -4.00
C THR A 386 -17.23 -24.19 -2.90
N PHE A 387 -18.16 -23.32 -2.51
CA PHE A 387 -17.95 -22.27 -1.51
C PHE A 387 -18.83 -22.43 -0.26
N LYS A 388 -19.35 -23.63 0.00
CA LYS A 388 -20.31 -23.89 1.08
C LYS A 388 -19.83 -23.41 2.46
N ASN A 389 -18.52 -23.53 2.72
CA ASN A 389 -17.90 -23.13 3.98
C ASN A 389 -17.27 -21.72 3.94
N ASN A 390 -17.19 -21.08 2.77
CA ASN A 390 -16.53 -19.79 2.56
C ASN A 390 -17.54 -18.63 2.54
N ARG A 391 -18.19 -18.41 3.69
CA ARG A 391 -19.30 -17.45 3.85
C ARG A 391 -18.90 -15.98 3.88
N ASN A 392 -17.59 -15.71 3.81
CA ASN A 392 -17.01 -14.38 3.98
C ASN A 392 -16.34 -13.83 2.71
N ILE A 393 -16.44 -14.51 1.56
CA ILE A 393 -15.83 -14.02 0.31
C ILE A 393 -16.54 -12.73 -0.09
N GLU A 394 -15.79 -11.63 -0.13
CA GLU A 394 -16.22 -10.29 -0.54
C GLU A 394 -15.90 -10.06 -2.03
N THR A 395 -14.76 -10.56 -2.51
CA THR A 395 -14.31 -10.41 -3.91
C THR A 395 -13.89 -11.75 -4.50
N LEU A 396 -14.49 -12.09 -5.64
CA LEU A 396 -14.22 -13.32 -6.37
C LEU A 396 -13.81 -13.03 -7.82
N ASN A 397 -12.62 -13.49 -8.21
CA ASN A 397 -12.17 -13.44 -9.59
C ASN A 397 -12.14 -14.83 -10.22
N ILE A 398 -13.00 -15.00 -11.23
CA ILE A 398 -13.15 -16.22 -12.04
C ILE A 398 -12.92 -15.95 -13.53
N ALA A 399 -12.41 -14.77 -13.89
CA ALA A 399 -12.17 -14.35 -15.27
C ALA A 399 -11.33 -15.37 -16.04
N GLY A 400 -11.48 -15.47 -17.36
CA GLY A 400 -10.65 -16.32 -18.22
C GLY A 400 -10.86 -17.84 -18.06
N ASN A 401 -11.92 -18.27 -17.38
CA ASN A 401 -12.31 -19.68 -17.23
C ASN A 401 -13.46 -20.05 -18.18
N PRO A 402 -13.48 -21.25 -18.81
CA PRO A 402 -14.51 -21.64 -19.77
C PRO A 402 -15.85 -22.05 -19.11
N LEU A 403 -16.46 -21.17 -18.32
CA LEU A 403 -17.62 -21.49 -17.46
C LEU A 403 -18.92 -21.69 -18.24
N MET A 404 -19.10 -21.00 -19.37
CA MET A 404 -20.34 -20.96 -20.17
C MET A 404 -21.56 -20.34 -19.48
N VAL A 405 -21.77 -20.59 -18.18
CA VAL A 405 -22.86 -20.06 -17.35
C VAL A 405 -22.48 -20.10 -15.87
N LEU A 406 -23.04 -19.19 -15.05
CA LEU A 406 -22.90 -19.22 -13.59
C LEU A 406 -24.14 -19.83 -12.92
N ASN A 407 -23.97 -20.62 -11.86
CA ASN A 407 -25.10 -21.09 -11.04
C ASN A 407 -25.23 -20.21 -9.79
N PRO A 408 -26.34 -19.48 -9.57
CA PRO A 408 -26.48 -18.62 -8.40
C PRO A 408 -26.47 -19.40 -7.07
N GLU A 409 -26.81 -20.70 -7.08
CA GLU A 409 -26.77 -21.55 -5.89
C GLU A 409 -25.37 -21.68 -5.26
N VAL A 410 -24.29 -21.48 -6.04
CA VAL A 410 -22.91 -21.53 -5.50
C VAL A 410 -22.62 -20.40 -4.50
N PHE A 411 -23.45 -19.35 -4.52
CA PHE A 411 -23.34 -18.19 -3.64
C PHE A 411 -24.41 -18.17 -2.54
N ALA A 412 -25.26 -19.20 -2.44
CA ALA A 412 -26.42 -19.20 -1.54
C ALA A 412 -26.04 -18.98 -0.06
N ASP A 413 -24.90 -19.53 0.37
CA ASP A 413 -24.40 -19.41 1.74
C ASP A 413 -23.51 -18.16 1.97
N ASN A 414 -23.27 -17.34 0.94
CA ASN A 414 -22.43 -16.15 1.02
C ASN A 414 -23.26 -14.85 1.05
N GLY A 415 -23.38 -14.26 2.24
CA GLY A 415 -24.14 -13.03 2.45
C GLY A 415 -23.36 -11.72 2.26
N VAL A 416 -22.08 -11.75 1.88
CA VAL A 416 -21.20 -10.57 1.83
C VAL A 416 -20.45 -10.40 0.51
N LEU A 417 -20.70 -11.25 -0.49
CA LEU A 417 -20.11 -11.15 -1.82
C LEU A 417 -20.46 -9.83 -2.50
N ARG A 418 -19.47 -8.95 -2.69
CA ARG A 418 -19.65 -7.61 -3.27
C ARG A 418 -19.28 -7.56 -4.74
N GLU A 419 -18.21 -8.25 -5.14
CA GLU A 419 -17.65 -8.16 -6.48
C GLU A 419 -17.38 -9.55 -7.09
N ILE A 420 -17.86 -9.75 -8.32
CA ILE A 420 -17.53 -10.90 -9.16
C ILE A 420 -16.87 -10.40 -10.44
N ASP A 421 -15.65 -10.86 -10.71
CA ASP A 421 -15.01 -10.71 -12.02
C ASP A 421 -15.12 -12.00 -12.83
N ALA A 422 -15.95 -11.98 -13.86
CA ALA A 422 -16.18 -13.10 -14.78
C ALA A 422 -15.89 -12.69 -16.24
N ARG A 423 -14.92 -11.78 -16.45
CA ARG A 423 -14.49 -11.38 -17.79
C ARG A 423 -13.90 -12.54 -18.58
N ASN A 424 -14.09 -12.57 -19.89
CA ASN A 424 -13.54 -13.60 -20.77
C ASN A 424 -13.83 -15.03 -20.29
N ALA A 425 -14.99 -15.28 -19.67
CA ALA A 425 -15.38 -16.57 -19.13
C ALA A 425 -16.23 -17.44 -20.09
N SER A 426 -16.28 -17.03 -21.37
CA SER A 426 -17.09 -17.66 -22.42
C SER A 426 -18.57 -17.79 -22.06
N LEU A 427 -19.12 -16.85 -21.27
CA LEU A 427 -20.51 -16.90 -20.85
C LEU A 427 -21.43 -16.65 -22.03
N THR A 428 -22.33 -17.59 -22.33
CA THR A 428 -23.42 -17.42 -23.32
C THR A 428 -24.72 -16.97 -22.66
N LYS A 429 -24.87 -17.29 -21.37
CA LYS A 429 -25.95 -16.86 -20.48
C LYS A 429 -25.32 -16.49 -19.13
N LEU A 430 -25.87 -15.50 -18.42
CA LEU A 430 -25.31 -15.08 -17.15
C LEU A 430 -25.60 -16.13 -16.06
N TRP A 431 -26.88 -16.47 -15.87
CA TRP A 431 -27.31 -17.39 -14.81
C TRP A 431 -28.00 -18.65 -15.35
N ALA A 432 -27.65 -19.81 -14.79
CA ALA A 432 -28.19 -21.10 -15.20
C ALA A 432 -29.67 -21.25 -14.83
N ASN A 433 -30.09 -20.66 -13.71
CA ASN A 433 -31.44 -20.68 -13.16
C ASN A 433 -31.68 -19.39 -12.34
N ALA A 434 -32.90 -19.19 -11.84
CA ALA A 434 -33.29 -18.07 -10.99
C ALA A 434 -33.66 -18.50 -9.55
N ASN A 435 -33.15 -19.65 -9.11
CA ASN A 435 -33.56 -20.26 -7.83
C ASN A 435 -32.97 -19.58 -6.59
N ASN A 436 -32.03 -18.64 -6.76
CA ASN A 436 -31.38 -17.93 -5.66
C ASN A 436 -31.07 -16.49 -6.05
N VAL A 437 -31.24 -15.58 -5.09
CA VAL A 437 -30.97 -14.15 -5.25
C VAL A 437 -29.69 -13.78 -4.50
N VAL A 438 -28.72 -13.23 -5.22
CA VAL A 438 -27.42 -12.76 -4.70
C VAL A 438 -27.55 -11.28 -4.29
N LYS A 439 -28.27 -11.02 -3.19
CA LYS A 439 -28.57 -9.65 -2.72
C LYS A 439 -27.34 -8.84 -2.29
N SER A 440 -26.23 -9.49 -2.00
CA SER A 440 -24.98 -8.86 -1.57
C SER A 440 -24.20 -8.24 -2.74
N LEU A 441 -24.41 -8.72 -3.97
CA LEU A 441 -23.60 -8.33 -5.13
C LEU A 441 -23.82 -6.85 -5.47
N ARG A 442 -22.71 -6.11 -5.59
CA ARG A 442 -22.67 -4.69 -5.97
C ARG A 442 -22.05 -4.47 -7.33
N LYS A 443 -21.05 -5.27 -7.68
CA LYS A 443 -20.31 -5.09 -8.92
C LYS A 443 -20.11 -6.42 -9.63
N ILE A 444 -20.37 -6.45 -10.93
CA ILE A 444 -20.10 -7.63 -11.76
C ILE A 444 -19.40 -7.23 -13.06
N LEU A 445 -18.28 -7.89 -13.33
CA LEU A 445 -17.49 -7.67 -14.54
C LEU A 445 -17.71 -8.80 -15.54
N LEU A 446 -18.36 -8.51 -16.67
CA LEU A 446 -18.74 -9.50 -17.69
C LEU A 446 -18.13 -9.19 -19.07
N GLY A 447 -17.13 -8.30 -19.12
CA GLY A 447 -16.49 -7.93 -20.38
C GLY A 447 -15.87 -9.11 -21.13
N GLY A 448 -16.01 -9.13 -22.46
CA GLY A 448 -15.38 -10.14 -23.33
C GLY A 448 -16.00 -11.54 -23.28
N ASN A 449 -17.31 -11.63 -22.99
CA ASN A 449 -18.07 -12.88 -23.03
C ASN A 449 -18.87 -13.02 -24.34
N GLU A 450 -19.74 -14.03 -24.43
CA GLU A 450 -20.58 -14.34 -25.59
C GLU A 450 -22.07 -14.03 -25.30
N LEU A 451 -22.32 -13.05 -24.43
CA LEU A 451 -23.69 -12.68 -24.04
C LEU A 451 -24.39 -11.96 -25.19
N ALA A 452 -25.51 -12.50 -25.64
CA ALA A 452 -26.36 -11.88 -26.67
C ALA A 452 -27.47 -10.99 -26.08
N THR A 453 -27.98 -11.33 -24.89
CA THR A 453 -28.99 -10.56 -24.15
C THR A 453 -28.90 -10.92 -22.66
N ILE A 454 -29.55 -10.14 -21.81
CA ILE A 454 -29.74 -10.42 -20.38
C ILE A 454 -31.24 -10.29 -20.13
N SER A 455 -31.87 -11.31 -19.52
CA SER A 455 -33.30 -11.25 -19.22
C SER A 455 -33.59 -10.49 -17.92
N GLU A 456 -34.84 -10.01 -17.77
CA GLU A 456 -35.32 -9.41 -16.52
C GLU A 456 -35.17 -10.40 -15.33
N GLU A 457 -35.50 -11.67 -15.54
CA GLU A 457 -35.29 -12.74 -14.55
C GLU A 457 -33.82 -12.87 -14.09
N GLU A 458 -32.85 -12.66 -14.99
CA GLU A 458 -31.43 -12.69 -14.65
C GLU A 458 -30.99 -11.45 -13.85
N ALA A 459 -31.65 -10.31 -14.08
CA ALA A 459 -31.39 -9.08 -13.33
C ALA A 459 -32.00 -9.12 -11.92
N GLU A 460 -33.14 -9.79 -11.74
CA GLU A 460 -33.77 -9.99 -10.42
C GLU A 460 -32.88 -10.78 -9.44
N ILE A 461 -31.96 -11.61 -9.95
CA ILE A 461 -30.98 -12.34 -9.13
C ILE A 461 -29.99 -11.39 -8.43
N MET A 462 -29.76 -10.19 -8.98
CA MET A 462 -28.77 -9.22 -8.47
C MET A 462 -29.41 -7.84 -8.21
N PRO A 463 -30.36 -7.73 -7.26
CA PRO A 463 -31.23 -6.57 -7.12
C PRO A 463 -30.53 -5.30 -6.62
N ASN A 464 -29.37 -5.44 -5.96
CA ASN A 464 -28.61 -4.33 -5.36
C ASN A 464 -27.33 -4.00 -6.16
N LEU A 465 -27.30 -4.35 -7.45
CA LEU A 465 -26.16 -4.07 -8.30
C LEU A 465 -25.97 -2.54 -8.44
N GLU A 466 -24.75 -2.07 -8.27
CA GLU A 466 -24.35 -0.66 -8.39
C GLU A 466 -23.58 -0.43 -9.71
N ALA A 467 -22.82 -1.42 -10.17
CA ALA A 467 -22.02 -1.28 -11.38
C ALA A 467 -21.88 -2.58 -12.19
N ILE A 468 -21.89 -2.46 -13.53
CA ILE A 468 -21.81 -3.60 -14.45
C ILE A 468 -20.89 -3.32 -15.64
N ASP A 469 -19.99 -4.25 -15.96
CA ASP A 469 -19.21 -4.23 -17.21
C ASP A 469 -19.80 -5.22 -18.21
N LEU A 470 -20.32 -4.72 -19.32
CA LEU A 470 -20.86 -5.51 -20.43
C LEU A 470 -20.04 -5.38 -21.72
N ASN A 471 -18.88 -4.73 -21.68
CA ASN A 471 -18.10 -4.41 -22.88
C ASN A 471 -17.67 -5.67 -23.66
N ASN A 472 -17.48 -5.55 -24.97
CA ASN A 472 -17.00 -6.65 -25.82
C ASN A 472 -17.86 -7.92 -25.74
N ASN A 473 -19.19 -7.78 -25.62
CA ASN A 473 -20.16 -8.86 -25.79
C ASN A 473 -20.95 -8.65 -27.09
N PRO A 474 -21.40 -9.71 -27.78
CA PRO A 474 -22.23 -9.64 -28.98
C PRO A 474 -23.70 -9.30 -28.65
N LEU A 475 -23.93 -8.24 -27.88
CA LEU A 475 -25.26 -7.84 -27.40
C LEU A 475 -26.18 -7.44 -28.56
N ILE A 476 -27.39 -7.99 -28.55
CA ILE A 476 -28.48 -7.65 -29.46
C ILE A 476 -29.37 -6.65 -28.72
N PHE A 477 -29.34 -5.40 -29.15
CA PHE A 477 -30.17 -4.32 -28.59
C PHE A 477 -31.60 -4.38 -29.13
N ASP A 478 -32.36 -5.37 -28.63
CA ASP A 478 -33.80 -5.49 -28.84
C ASP A 478 -34.59 -4.70 -27.77
N GLU A 479 -35.92 -4.69 -27.88
CA GLU A 479 -36.81 -3.97 -26.95
C GLU A 479 -36.63 -4.43 -25.49
N LYS A 480 -36.30 -5.71 -25.29
CA LYS A 480 -36.13 -6.31 -23.94
C LYS A 480 -34.84 -5.81 -23.29
N LEU A 481 -33.71 -5.91 -24.00
CA LEU A 481 -32.44 -5.43 -23.47
C LEU A 481 -32.46 -3.91 -23.24
N CYS A 482 -33.10 -3.15 -24.13
CA CYS A 482 -33.23 -1.70 -23.95
C CYS A 482 -34.12 -1.32 -22.75
N SER A 483 -35.22 -2.04 -22.51
CA SER A 483 -36.04 -1.85 -21.31
C SER A 483 -35.25 -2.16 -20.03
N LEU A 484 -34.46 -3.24 -20.04
CA LEU A 484 -33.60 -3.61 -18.91
C LEU A 484 -32.54 -2.55 -18.62
N ILE A 485 -31.87 -2.01 -19.66
CA ILE A 485 -30.89 -0.93 -19.49
C ILE A 485 -31.54 0.33 -18.91
N HIS A 486 -32.75 0.66 -19.36
CA HIS A 486 -33.49 1.80 -18.81
C HIS A 486 -33.84 1.59 -17.33
N GLU A 487 -34.28 0.39 -16.96
CA GLU A 487 -34.53 0.05 -15.56
C GLU A 487 -33.26 0.10 -14.71
N ALA A 488 -32.13 -0.41 -15.24
CA ALA A 488 -30.83 -0.32 -14.58
C ALA A 488 -30.40 1.13 -14.34
N GLU A 489 -30.63 2.04 -15.31
CA GLU A 489 -30.39 3.47 -15.16
C GLU A 489 -31.25 4.09 -14.04
N LEU A 490 -32.55 3.74 -13.98
CA LEU A 490 -33.45 4.21 -12.92
C LEU A 490 -33.04 3.72 -11.52
N ARG A 491 -32.47 2.50 -11.43
CA ARG A 491 -31.92 1.94 -10.19
C ARG A 491 -30.54 2.51 -9.83
N GLY A 492 -29.96 3.37 -10.67
CA GLY A 492 -28.63 3.96 -10.44
C GLY A 492 -27.45 3.04 -10.78
N VAL A 493 -27.70 1.94 -11.49
CA VAL A 493 -26.62 1.03 -11.92
C VAL A 493 -25.79 1.71 -13.00
N SER A 494 -24.48 1.78 -12.81
CA SER A 494 -23.56 2.44 -13.75
C SER A 494 -22.80 1.44 -14.61
N PRO A 495 -22.73 1.61 -15.94
CA PRO A 495 -21.85 0.83 -16.78
C PRO A 495 -20.39 1.22 -16.56
N ILE A 496 -19.50 0.24 -16.59
CA ILE A 496 -18.07 0.42 -16.34
C ILE A 496 -17.29 0.41 -17.66
N GLU A 497 -16.33 1.33 -17.84
CA GLU A 497 -15.34 1.29 -18.93
C GLU A 497 -13.98 0.81 -18.41
N TYR A 498 -13.39 -0.19 -19.08
CA TYR A 498 -12.06 -0.68 -18.72
C TYR A 498 -10.97 0.17 -19.40
N THR A 499 -10.20 0.92 -18.62
CA THR A 499 -8.95 1.51 -19.11
C THR A 499 -7.87 0.42 -19.21
N LYS A 500 -7.31 0.28 -20.42
CA LYS A 500 -6.54 -0.89 -20.90
C LYS A 500 -5.16 -1.13 -20.25
N ASN A 501 -4.83 -0.53 -19.10
CA ASN A 501 -3.44 -0.44 -18.60
C ASN A 501 -3.23 -0.97 -17.17
N LEU A 502 -3.65 -2.20 -16.87
CA LEU A 502 -3.27 -2.85 -15.59
C LEU A 502 -2.58 -4.22 -15.70
N TYR A 503 -2.31 -4.70 -16.93
CA TYR A 503 -1.49 -5.90 -17.15
C TYR A 503 -0.07 -5.53 -17.57
N THR A 504 0.70 -4.93 -16.68
CA THR A 504 2.17 -4.91 -16.81
C THR A 504 2.81 -4.96 -15.43
N GLY A 505 3.31 -6.14 -15.05
CA GLY A 505 4.50 -6.32 -14.22
C GLY A 505 4.44 -5.93 -12.74
N MET A 506 4.65 -6.95 -11.90
CA MET A 506 5.10 -6.90 -10.51
C MET A 506 4.11 -6.40 -9.43
N GLU A 507 3.89 -7.28 -8.46
CA GLU A 507 3.50 -6.98 -7.07
C GLU A 507 2.26 -6.11 -6.89
N ARG A 508 1.09 -6.59 -7.30
CA ARG A 508 -0.18 -6.10 -6.74
C ARG A 508 -0.88 -7.22 -6.00
N THR A 509 -1.12 -7.01 -4.71
CA THR A 509 -2.04 -7.82 -3.91
C THR A 509 -3.45 -7.59 -4.42
N PHE A 510 -4.13 -8.66 -4.81
CA PHE A 510 -5.55 -8.60 -5.17
C PHE A 510 -6.33 -8.18 -3.90
N GLY A 511 -7.13 -7.10 -3.96
CA GLY A 511 -7.86 -6.56 -2.80
C GLY A 511 -7.64 -5.08 -2.44
N GLU A 512 -6.71 -4.37 -3.08
CA GLU A 512 -6.75 -2.89 -3.06
C GLU A 512 -7.92 -2.43 -3.94
N ASP A 513 -8.73 -1.50 -3.44
CA ASP A 513 -9.83 -0.86 -4.20
C ASP A 513 -9.32 -0.53 -5.61
N ILE A 514 -9.84 -1.22 -6.62
CA ILE A 514 -9.44 -1.00 -8.00
C ILE A 514 -10.13 0.30 -8.45
N ASP A 515 -9.59 1.44 -8.03
CA ASP A 515 -9.97 2.79 -8.49
C ASP A 515 -9.49 3.07 -9.94
N GLY A 516 -9.21 2.02 -10.72
CA GLY A 516 -8.74 2.09 -12.11
C GLY A 516 -9.86 2.06 -13.15
N PHE A 517 -11.12 2.07 -12.73
CA PHE A 517 -12.28 2.03 -13.61
C PHE A 517 -12.95 3.39 -13.70
N SER A 518 -13.24 3.86 -14.91
CA SER A 518 -14.15 4.98 -15.12
C SER A 518 -15.57 4.45 -15.28
N THR A 519 -16.51 5.03 -14.53
CA THR A 519 -17.93 4.87 -14.85
C THR A 519 -18.29 5.77 -16.03
N MET A 520 -19.25 5.35 -16.84
CA MET A 520 -19.77 6.14 -17.95
C MET A 520 -21.29 6.19 -17.90
N GLU A 521 -21.90 7.07 -18.68
CA GLU A 521 -23.36 7.05 -18.85
C GLU A 521 -23.77 5.89 -19.76
N TRP A 522 -24.95 5.29 -19.52
CA TRP A 522 -25.53 4.26 -20.42
C TRP A 522 -25.65 4.71 -21.87
N LYS A 523 -25.75 6.03 -22.12
CA LYS A 523 -25.73 6.63 -23.45
C LYS A 523 -24.39 6.51 -24.18
N GLU A 524 -23.30 6.52 -23.43
CA GLU A 524 -21.93 6.43 -23.96
C GLU A 524 -21.49 4.98 -24.15
N PHE A 525 -21.97 4.05 -23.31
CA PHE A 525 -21.68 2.61 -23.35
C PHE A 525 -21.81 2.00 -24.76
N HIS A 526 -22.87 2.38 -25.48
CA HIS A 526 -22.96 2.16 -26.92
C HIS A 526 -23.66 3.35 -27.56
N LYS A 527 -22.88 4.21 -28.22
CA LYS A 527 -23.25 5.50 -28.85
C LYS A 527 -24.42 5.40 -29.85
N ASN A 528 -25.65 5.18 -29.35
CA ASN A 528 -26.95 5.06 -30.04
C ASN A 528 -27.52 3.65 -30.26
N ALA A 529 -27.35 2.70 -29.33
CA ALA A 529 -27.96 1.38 -29.46
C ALA A 529 -29.41 1.27 -28.93
N CYS A 530 -29.82 2.11 -27.97
CA CYS A 530 -31.20 2.18 -27.46
C CYS A 530 -31.79 3.60 -27.65
N PRO A 531 -32.51 3.87 -28.76
CA PRO A 531 -33.02 5.21 -29.07
C PRO A 531 -34.11 5.70 -28.13
N GLN A 532 -34.73 4.80 -27.33
CA GLN A 532 -35.80 5.13 -26.37
C GLN A 532 -35.27 5.70 -25.05
N ILE A 533 -33.96 5.60 -24.79
CA ILE A 533 -33.32 6.08 -23.55
C ILE A 533 -32.96 7.56 -23.73
N THR A 534 -33.97 8.42 -23.85
CA THR A 534 -33.78 9.87 -23.81
C THR A 534 -33.61 10.31 -22.35
N SER A 535 -32.35 10.48 -21.90
CA SER A 535 -31.90 11.09 -20.63
C SER A 535 -33.05 11.48 -19.70
N VAL A 536 -33.38 10.58 -18.78
CA VAL A 536 -34.04 11.00 -17.56
C VAL A 536 -32.98 11.76 -16.77
N LYS A 537 -33.24 13.05 -16.51
CA LYS A 537 -32.41 13.82 -15.57
C LYS A 537 -32.45 13.06 -14.24
N TYR A 538 -31.26 12.72 -13.74
CA TYR A 538 -31.04 12.30 -12.38
C TYR A 538 -31.86 13.19 -11.44
N ILE A 539 -32.89 12.64 -10.80
CA ILE A 539 -33.44 13.23 -9.59
C ILE A 539 -32.56 12.63 -8.50
N PRO A 540 -31.63 13.39 -7.89
CA PRO A 540 -31.00 12.91 -6.70
C PRO A 540 -32.14 12.68 -5.71
N ILE A 541 -32.23 11.47 -5.15
CA ILE A 541 -32.92 11.29 -3.90
C ILE A 541 -32.14 12.18 -2.92
N GLN A 542 -32.61 13.40 -2.71
CA GLN A 542 -32.11 14.25 -1.65
C GLN A 542 -32.57 13.65 -0.34
N PRO A 543 -31.68 13.48 0.64
CA PRO A 543 -32.09 13.33 2.02
C PRO A 543 -32.58 14.71 2.49
N GLU A 544 -33.87 14.99 2.35
CA GLU A 544 -34.52 16.09 3.06
C GLU A 544 -35.27 15.47 4.28
N LEU A 545 -35.11 15.93 5.52
CA LEU A 545 -34.57 17.20 6.00
C LEU A 545 -34.05 17.02 7.45
N LEU A 546 -32.85 17.53 7.72
CA LEU A 546 -32.39 17.99 9.03
C LEU A 546 -32.34 19.52 8.95
N ASP A 547 -33.09 20.16 9.85
CA ASP A 547 -33.03 21.54 10.36
C ASP A 547 -32.86 22.72 9.36
N ASP A 548 -33.88 23.57 9.25
CA ASP A 548 -34.09 24.71 10.17
C ASP A 548 -34.97 25.78 9.48
N ILE A 549 -36.17 26.05 10.01
CA ILE A 549 -36.87 27.32 9.79
C ILE A 549 -37.34 27.83 11.15
N THR A 550 -36.48 28.58 11.81
CA THR A 550 -36.91 29.69 12.64
C THR A 550 -37.48 30.79 11.74
N THR A 551 -38.76 31.12 11.90
CA THR A 551 -39.26 32.50 12.13
C THR A 551 -40.79 32.47 12.24
N ASP A 552 -41.25 32.40 13.49
CA ASP A 552 -42.13 33.40 14.12
C ASP A 552 -43.01 34.24 13.17
N LYS A 553 -44.34 34.05 13.22
CA LYS A 553 -45.30 35.07 13.70
C LYS A 553 -46.79 34.68 13.55
N THR A 554 -47.46 34.80 14.69
CA THR A 554 -48.78 35.41 14.94
C THR A 554 -50.09 34.70 14.53
N ASN A 555 -50.85 34.41 15.59
CA ASN A 555 -52.25 34.81 15.84
C ASN A 555 -53.43 34.07 15.15
N GLU A 556 -54.17 33.38 16.02
CA GLU A 556 -55.59 33.63 16.39
C GLU A 556 -56.75 33.16 15.48
N LEU A 557 -57.75 32.61 16.19
CA LEU A 557 -59.20 32.46 15.90
C LEU A 557 -59.68 31.14 15.28
N ALA A 558 -60.18 30.26 16.18
CA ALA A 558 -61.60 29.97 16.45
C ALA A 558 -62.61 29.66 15.30
N ASP A 559 -63.56 28.82 15.71
CA ASP A 559 -64.92 28.53 15.20
C ASP A 559 -65.04 27.33 14.23
N GLU A 560 -65.64 26.22 14.73
CA GLU A 560 -67.04 25.75 14.51
C GLU A 560 -67.12 24.92 13.21
N GLU A 561 -67.78 23.77 13.11
CA GLU A 561 -69.18 23.47 13.42
C GLU A 561 -69.47 21.94 13.18
N TYR A 562 -70.66 21.50 13.62
CA TYR A 562 -71.29 20.15 13.80
C TYR A 562 -71.33 19.21 12.56
N ASP A 563 -71.77 17.94 12.56
CA ASP A 563 -72.98 17.23 13.07
C ASP A 563 -72.68 15.70 13.10
N ASP A 564 -73.02 14.95 14.17
CA ASP A 564 -74.24 14.15 14.41
C ASP A 564 -74.51 12.99 13.42
N ASP A 565 -74.51 11.75 13.93
CA ASP A 565 -75.71 10.89 13.99
C ASP A 565 -75.39 9.51 14.62
N ASP A 566 -76.18 9.19 15.65
CA ASP A 566 -76.27 7.93 16.40
C ASP A 566 -76.98 6.83 15.59
N GLU A 567 -76.76 5.55 15.95
CA GLU A 567 -77.86 4.58 16.15
C GLU A 567 -77.38 3.34 16.91
N ASP A 568 -78.11 3.03 17.99
CA ASP A 568 -78.02 1.88 18.89
C ASP A 568 -78.55 0.59 18.22
N ASP A 569 -78.10 -0.58 18.69
CA ASP A 569 -78.97 -1.55 19.39
C ASP A 569 -78.27 -2.91 19.67
N ASP A 570 -78.59 -3.42 20.86
CA ASP A 570 -78.19 -4.68 21.47
C ASP A 570 -78.76 -5.93 20.75
N ASP A 571 -78.12 -7.11 20.90
CA ASP A 571 -78.77 -8.27 21.53
C ASP A 571 -77.88 -9.54 21.62
N ASP A 572 -78.16 -10.25 22.71
CA ASP A 572 -77.58 -11.45 23.32
C ASP A 572 -77.86 -12.77 22.56
N TYR A 573 -77.06 -13.81 22.81
CA TYR A 573 -77.45 -15.23 23.06
C TYR A 573 -76.34 -16.24 22.75
N ASP A 574 -76.09 -17.05 23.78
CA ASP A 574 -75.11 -18.13 23.91
C ASP A 574 -75.61 -19.49 23.38
N LEU A 575 -74.63 -20.36 23.05
CA LEU A 575 -74.56 -21.83 23.28
C LEU A 575 -74.72 -22.90 22.14
N TYR A 576 -73.60 -23.66 22.02
CA TYR A 576 -73.35 -25.08 21.68
C TYR A 576 -72.96 -25.54 20.25
N GLU A 577 -71.68 -25.99 20.22
CA GLU A 577 -71.10 -27.22 19.64
C GLU A 577 -70.67 -27.34 18.16
N GLU A 578 -69.35 -27.50 18.05
CA GLU A 578 -68.55 -28.42 17.22
C GLU A 578 -68.31 -28.18 15.71
N GLU A 579 -67.02 -28.36 15.39
CA GLU A 579 -66.33 -28.48 14.09
C GLU A 579 -66.20 -27.23 13.19
N THR A 580 -64.98 -26.71 13.05
CA THR A 580 -64.60 -25.86 11.90
C THR A 580 -63.20 -26.16 11.34
N VAL A 581 -63.13 -26.12 10.02
CA VAL A 581 -61.94 -26.12 9.17
C VAL A 581 -61.86 -24.76 8.47
N ALA A 582 -60.62 -24.25 8.33
CA ALA A 582 -60.09 -23.23 7.41
C ALA A 582 -60.19 -21.71 7.71
N GLU A 583 -59.02 -21.07 7.47
CA GLU A 583 -58.68 -19.70 7.04
C GLU A 583 -58.53 -18.50 8.03
N ASP A 584 -57.35 -17.86 7.86
CA ASP A 584 -56.94 -16.45 7.99
C ASP A 584 -56.66 -15.69 9.32
N GLN A 585 -55.50 -15.01 9.29
CA GLN A 585 -54.85 -14.02 10.20
C GLN A 585 -55.58 -12.65 10.20
N PRO A 586 -55.33 -11.65 11.11
CA PRO A 586 -53.98 -11.08 11.40
C PRO A 586 -53.73 -10.31 12.74
N LEU A 587 -52.48 -9.81 12.85
CA LEU A 587 -52.03 -8.54 13.47
C LEU A 587 -51.65 -8.50 14.99
N ALA A 588 -50.34 -8.39 15.24
CA ALA A 588 -49.75 -7.86 16.47
C ALA A 588 -48.77 -6.72 16.10
N LYS A 589 -49.20 -5.47 16.29
CA LYS A 589 -48.44 -4.25 16.02
C LYS A 589 -48.66 -3.28 17.18
N ASP A 590 -48.07 -3.55 18.34
CA ASP A 590 -48.13 -2.60 19.47
C ASP A 590 -47.03 -2.75 20.55
N MET A 591 -45.92 -3.44 20.25
CA MET A 591 -44.85 -3.68 21.25
C MET A 591 -43.49 -3.04 20.94
N HIS A 592 -43.41 -2.07 20.01
CA HIS A 592 -42.11 -1.50 19.60
C HIS A 592 -41.88 -0.01 19.86
N GLU A 593 -42.92 0.79 20.14
CA GLU A 593 -42.74 2.24 20.34
C GLU A 593 -42.28 2.63 21.77
N GLU A 594 -42.67 1.91 22.82
CA GLU A 594 -42.22 2.23 24.19
C GLU A 594 -40.73 1.93 24.46
N THR A 595 -40.13 1.02 23.69
CA THR A 595 -38.72 0.60 23.87
C THR A 595 -37.70 1.58 23.29
N LEU A 596 -38.07 2.32 22.23
CA LEU A 596 -37.16 3.28 21.58
C LEU A 596 -37.04 4.59 22.35
N ALA A 597 -38.12 5.06 22.99
CA ALA A 597 -38.10 6.27 23.82
C ALA A 597 -37.20 6.13 25.06
N ARG A 598 -37.14 4.94 25.67
CA ARG A 598 -36.28 4.66 26.84
C ARG A 598 -34.79 4.58 26.49
N ALA A 599 -34.44 4.09 25.30
CA ALA A 599 -33.05 3.98 24.86
C ALA A 599 -32.42 5.36 24.55
N SER A 600 -33.20 6.26 23.95
CA SER A 600 -32.77 7.64 23.66
C SER A 600 -32.48 8.45 24.93
N TYR A 601 -33.29 8.29 25.97
CA TYR A 601 -33.11 8.97 27.26
C TYR A 601 -31.87 8.49 28.04
N ILE A 602 -31.50 7.21 27.91
CA ILE A 602 -30.32 6.63 28.58
C ILE A 602 -29.01 7.07 27.89
N LEU A 603 -29.01 7.21 26.55
CA LEU A 603 -27.85 7.67 25.78
C LEU A 603 -27.54 9.17 25.99
N SER A 604 -28.56 9.99 26.20
CA SER A 604 -28.38 11.42 26.49
C SER A 604 -27.83 11.66 27.91
N ILE A 605 -28.25 10.87 28.90
CA ILE A 605 -27.74 11.01 30.27
C ILE A 605 -26.29 10.50 30.37
N THR A 606 -25.98 9.37 29.75
CA THR A 606 -24.62 8.79 29.81
C THR A 606 -23.57 9.67 29.11
N SER A 607 -23.92 10.33 28.01
CA SER A 607 -23.03 11.28 27.34
C SER A 607 -22.72 12.52 28.18
N VAL A 608 -23.70 13.05 28.94
CA VAL A 608 -23.49 14.16 29.87
C VAL A 608 -22.57 13.77 31.04
N PHE A 609 -22.68 12.55 31.56
CA PHE A 609 -21.77 12.05 32.61
C PHE A 609 -20.34 11.83 32.11
N VAL A 610 -20.16 11.36 30.87
CA VAL A 610 -18.83 11.19 30.27
C VAL A 610 -18.16 12.54 30.01
N LEU A 611 -18.92 13.52 29.50
CA LEU A 611 -18.40 14.86 29.26
C LEU A 611 -18.03 15.58 30.57
N SER A 612 -18.88 15.48 31.60
CA SER A 612 -18.56 16.04 32.92
C SER A 612 -17.35 15.36 33.58
N ALA A 613 -17.20 14.04 33.43
CA ALA A 613 -16.02 13.31 33.91
C ALA A 613 -14.74 13.75 33.18
N LEU A 614 -14.78 13.99 31.87
CA LEU A 614 -13.64 14.48 31.10
C LEU A 614 -13.26 15.92 31.48
N VAL A 615 -14.24 16.77 31.78
CA VAL A 615 -13.98 18.14 32.27
C VAL A 615 -13.33 18.09 33.65
N VAL A 616 -13.80 17.23 34.56
CA VAL A 616 -13.17 17.06 35.88
C VAL A 616 -11.75 16.49 35.74
N LEU A 617 -11.53 15.53 34.85
CA LEU A 617 -10.20 14.94 34.62
C LEU A 617 -9.21 15.96 34.04
N THR A 618 -9.65 16.79 33.09
CA THR A 618 -8.81 17.83 32.49
C THR A 618 -8.49 18.95 33.49
N VAL A 619 -9.47 19.36 34.32
CA VAL A 619 -9.23 20.32 35.40
C VAL A 619 -8.30 19.73 36.47
N ALA A 620 -8.44 18.44 36.81
CA ALA A 620 -7.55 17.76 37.74
C ALA A 620 -6.12 17.68 37.20
N VAL A 621 -5.94 17.29 35.94
CA VAL A 621 -4.64 17.23 35.27
C VAL A 621 -4.01 18.63 35.21
N ALA A 622 -4.77 19.65 34.82
CA ALA A 622 -4.31 21.04 34.79
C ALA A 622 -3.93 21.55 36.18
N ALA A 623 -4.69 21.21 37.22
CA ALA A 623 -4.36 21.56 38.60
C ALA A 623 -3.09 20.86 39.08
N THR A 624 -2.90 19.57 38.80
CA THR A 624 -1.64 18.86 39.10
C THR A 624 -0.46 19.44 38.34
N LEU A 625 -0.62 19.79 37.06
CA LEU A 625 0.46 20.41 36.28
C LEU A 625 0.80 21.81 36.81
N CYS A 626 -0.18 22.60 37.24
CA CYS A 626 0.04 23.89 37.89
C CYS A 626 0.72 23.75 39.26
N ILE A 627 0.37 22.74 40.05
CA ILE A 627 1.01 22.45 41.35
C ILE A 627 2.45 21.95 41.15
N LEU A 628 2.69 21.10 40.14
CA LEU A 628 4.02 20.60 39.78
C LEU A 628 4.93 21.72 39.25
N ARG A 629 4.38 22.66 38.48
CA ARG A 629 5.10 23.84 37.96
C ARG A 629 5.41 24.88 39.05
N ARG A 630 4.60 24.96 40.11
CA ARG A 630 4.81 25.87 41.25
C ARG A 630 5.89 25.39 42.23
N ASN A 631 6.15 24.08 42.29
CA ASN A 631 7.06 23.50 43.31
C ASN A 631 8.48 23.17 42.81
N ASN A 632 8.85 23.49 41.56
CA ASN A 632 10.21 23.37 40.99
C ASN A 632 10.96 22.07 41.34
N ARG A 633 10.24 20.97 41.50
CA ARG A 633 10.80 19.63 41.73
C ARG A 633 10.01 18.61 40.92
N PHE A 634 10.29 18.49 39.63
CA PHE A 634 10.12 17.24 38.91
C PHE A 634 10.99 17.25 37.64
N ASP A 635 11.87 16.26 37.55
CA ASP A 635 12.85 16.05 36.48
C ASP A 635 12.39 14.82 35.68
N MET A 636 11.97 15.03 34.43
CA MET A 636 11.18 14.06 33.65
C MET A 636 12.03 12.93 33.05
N HIS A 637 13.36 13.03 33.10
CA HIS A 637 14.29 12.08 32.46
C HIS A 637 14.71 10.88 33.33
N LYS A 638 14.19 10.73 34.55
CA LYS A 638 14.54 9.60 35.45
C LYS A 638 13.36 8.77 35.97
N ALA A 639 12.16 8.94 35.45
CA ALA A 639 11.04 8.08 35.80
C ALA A 639 11.09 6.77 34.99
N ASN A 640 11.73 5.73 35.54
CA ASN A 640 11.45 4.35 35.16
C ASN A 640 10.01 4.02 35.59
N LEU A 641 9.04 4.30 34.73
CA LEU A 641 7.69 3.77 34.86
C LEU A 641 7.64 2.37 34.22
N PRO A 642 7.20 1.32 34.94
CA PRO A 642 6.96 0.03 34.32
C PRO A 642 5.87 0.21 33.25
N ARG A 643 6.13 -0.25 32.03
CA ARG A 643 5.13 -0.27 30.95
C ARG A 643 3.91 -1.07 31.43
N LEU A 644 2.82 -0.36 31.73
CA LEU A 644 1.52 -0.94 31.99
C LEU A 644 1.01 -1.62 30.72
N LYS A 645 0.98 -2.96 30.72
CA LYS A 645 0.17 -3.74 29.78
C LYS A 645 -1.30 -3.52 30.15
N ILE A 646 -2.04 -2.81 29.31
CA ILE A 646 -3.50 -2.76 29.35
C ILE A 646 -4.01 -3.68 28.23
N PRO A 647 -4.96 -4.59 28.49
CA PRO A 647 -5.47 -5.52 27.49
C PRO A 647 -6.41 -4.78 26.53
N LEU A 648 -6.17 -4.90 25.22
CA LEU A 648 -7.15 -4.46 24.21
C LEU A 648 -8.03 -5.65 23.82
N TRP A 649 -9.32 -5.52 24.11
CA TRP A 649 -10.37 -6.25 23.41
C TRP A 649 -10.69 -5.58 22.08
N THR A 650 -11.00 -6.46 21.13
CA THR A 650 -11.34 -6.29 19.72
C THR A 650 -12.56 -5.39 19.47
N THR A 651 -12.56 -4.64 18.37
CA THR A 651 -13.47 -4.79 17.19
C THR A 651 -13.44 -3.53 16.32
N GLY A 652 -13.40 -3.72 15.00
CA GLY A 652 -13.87 -2.72 14.02
C GLY A 652 -12.80 -1.87 13.37
N HIS A 653 -12.61 -2.12 12.07
CA HIS A 653 -12.10 -1.22 11.01
C HIS A 653 -11.01 -0.19 11.35
N GLY A 654 -9.83 -0.39 10.76
CA GLY A 654 -8.80 0.64 10.70
C GLY A 654 -7.49 0.10 10.13
N GLU A 655 -7.41 0.05 8.80
CA GLU A 655 -6.13 0.07 8.09
C GLU A 655 -5.27 1.20 8.63
N LYS A 656 -4.04 0.90 9.04
CA LYS A 656 -2.98 1.90 9.03
C LYS A 656 -2.32 1.84 7.67
N LYS A 657 -2.87 2.61 6.73
CA LYS A 657 -2.10 3.10 5.59
C LYS A 657 -0.87 3.79 6.15
N HIS A 658 0.31 3.23 5.88
CA HIS A 658 1.56 3.98 5.91
C HIS A 658 1.57 4.90 4.69
N SER A 659 0.79 5.97 4.72
CA SER A 659 0.98 7.09 3.80
C SER A 659 2.02 8.02 4.41
N GLY A 660 3.19 8.06 3.79
CA GLY A 660 4.19 9.08 4.07
C GLY A 660 3.61 10.48 3.87
N SER A 661 3.85 11.37 4.84
CA SER A 661 3.93 12.82 4.64
C SER A 661 4.52 13.48 5.89
N VAL A 662 5.75 13.96 5.73
CA VAL A 662 6.31 15.23 6.23
C VAL A 662 5.33 16.11 7.04
N TYR A 663 5.64 16.34 8.32
CA TYR A 663 5.81 17.68 8.95
C TYR A 663 6.17 17.49 10.44
N ARG A 664 7.46 17.64 10.78
CA ARG A 664 7.91 17.99 12.15
C ARG A 664 8.16 19.50 12.18
N PRO A 665 7.64 20.27 13.15
CA PRO A 665 8.18 21.58 13.43
C PRO A 665 9.47 21.47 14.26
N LEU A 666 10.52 22.17 13.81
CA LEU A 666 11.61 22.77 14.60
C LEU A 666 11.01 23.55 15.81
N SER A 667 11.66 23.80 16.95
CA SER A 667 13.02 23.68 17.48
C SER A 667 12.94 24.18 18.94
N GLU A 668 13.83 23.74 19.83
CA GLU A 668 14.62 24.67 20.66
C GLU A 668 15.72 23.91 21.41
N ASP A 669 16.97 24.26 21.07
CA ASP A 669 18.20 23.93 21.78
C ASP A 669 18.23 24.59 23.16
N LEU A 670 18.89 23.93 24.13
CA LEU A 670 19.99 24.55 24.88
C LEU A 670 20.75 23.54 25.77
N SER A 671 22.08 23.61 25.64
CA SER A 671 23.17 23.20 26.54
C SER A 671 23.71 21.75 26.49
N GLY A 672 24.91 21.59 25.91
CA GLY A 672 25.86 20.55 26.31
C GLY A 672 26.73 21.01 27.51
N PRO A 673 27.82 20.31 27.87
CA PRO A 673 28.21 18.93 27.54
C PRO A 673 28.50 18.06 28.80
N LYS A 674 28.60 16.74 28.64
CA LYS A 674 29.41 15.89 29.55
C LYS A 674 30.20 14.86 28.74
N THR A 675 31.52 15.00 28.82
CA THR A 675 32.55 14.05 28.41
C THR A 675 32.39 12.71 29.13
N PRO A 676 32.51 11.56 28.44
CA PRO A 676 32.83 10.30 29.09
C PRO A 676 34.35 10.14 29.17
N THR A 677 34.79 9.79 30.38
CA THR A 677 36.15 9.43 30.75
C THR A 677 36.64 8.18 30.01
N PHE A 678 37.85 8.26 29.45
CA PHE A 678 38.68 7.13 29.01
C PHE A 678 38.79 6.07 30.11
N SER A 679 38.41 4.82 29.81
CA SER A 679 38.89 3.65 30.53
C SER A 679 39.90 2.91 29.64
N ARG A 680 41.14 2.80 30.14
CA ARG A 680 42.19 1.97 29.57
C ARG A 680 41.72 0.52 29.56
N TYR A 681 41.66 -0.09 28.37
CA TYR A 681 41.78 -1.54 28.26
C TYR A 681 43.23 -1.90 27.96
N GLU A 682 43.82 -2.64 28.88
CA GLU A 682 45.13 -3.27 28.76
C GLU A 682 45.07 -4.37 27.70
N PHE A 683 46.06 -4.39 26.81
CA PHE A 683 46.29 -5.48 25.85
C PHE A 683 46.80 -6.73 26.59
N PRO A 684 46.25 -7.93 26.37
CA PRO A 684 46.91 -9.16 26.76
C PRO A 684 48.06 -9.45 25.78
N ALA A 685 49.24 -9.63 26.34
CA ALA A 685 50.48 -9.94 25.62
C ALA A 685 50.39 -11.25 24.82
N THR A 686 50.95 -11.19 23.61
CA THR A 686 51.27 -12.33 22.74
C THR A 686 52.37 -13.20 23.37
N PRO A 687 52.26 -14.55 23.33
CA PRO A 687 53.38 -15.41 23.67
C PRO A 687 54.30 -15.59 22.46
N THR A 688 55.58 -15.30 22.69
CA THR A 688 56.74 -15.59 21.85
C THR A 688 56.90 -17.10 21.64
N VAL A 689 56.95 -17.53 20.38
CA VAL A 689 57.43 -18.87 20.00
C VAL A 689 58.88 -18.73 19.54
N HIS A 690 59.79 -19.34 20.31
CA HIS A 690 61.18 -19.55 19.92
C HIS A 690 61.30 -20.65 18.87
N SER A 691 62.22 -20.45 17.94
CA SER A 691 62.77 -21.40 17.00
C SER A 691 63.35 -22.66 17.67
N THR A 692 62.93 -23.83 17.21
CA THR A 692 63.76 -24.98 16.80
C THR A 692 62.92 -25.91 15.93
#